data_AF-A0A163KHB8-F1
#
_entry.id   AF-A0A163KHB8-F1
#
_cell.length_a   1.000
_cell.length_b   1.000
_cell.length_c   1.000
_cell.angle_alpha   90.00
_cell.angle_beta   90.00
_cell.angle_gamma   90.00
#
_symmetry.space_group_name_H-M   'P 1'
#
loop_
_entity.id
_entity.type
_entity.pdbx_description
1 polymer ?
#
loop_
_entity_poly.entity_id
_entity_poly.type
_entity_poly.pdbx_seq_one_letter_code
_entity_poly.pdbx_strand_id
1 'polypeptide(L)'
;MGILDIVPAGVVVGDDLRKLFEYAREHKFAIPAINCTSTSTINAALEAARDIKSPIIIQFSNGGAAYFAGKGLSNKNQEASIIGAVAGAQYVRAVAKAYGIPVVIHSDHCAKKLLPWFDGMIAADEAYFKANGVPLFSSHMLDLSEESKEENIEICLKYLERMAPMGCLLEMEIGITGGEEDGVNNEDVDNASLYTQPEDIWEIFEAFSKITDLFSIAAAFGNVHGVYAPGNVRLHPELLGDHQAHVSKMLGNGEQTKPVFFVFHGGSGSTEQDIATAVNHGVVKMNVDTDTQWAYWIGLKNYYEDNKERLQDQVSPDGKPNKKFYDPRVFIRESEKTMIKRVQQACADLGNVDRFIYLSLYNVVEATNSPSPMVHLDLATHLNHRAFGDGADVDGFGQHYLPKHNEPNTLVVSGDLLSFANPFSSDKGANTFDNICIQDNDKPHTVYEFSNSTASSLGGLYILVSSSHGPVIANVKVIYQDSSSSVSQIVVPDWQQEKDLNQVEKWDWLTRPISNSNTLGGLYSIPVYLDPARTVISIEMAIPSQLQSSSPSSPRRNNNGAVDPTSAAAAIDSPPPQKDDPFAPSVHLFAITALSTTTTLTTANNNDGSTRNSALQMTAARASRRFWNDNTALIPVLLIRLHNVGTLWLDDITLLVSSTSGPLVETVYPGKLDHLAPGHVSSLDVGIQVNGDDDDAPTDLHVQIKTLHGTILLEQTVRLSLAAHTTYQPTKSSLQQHQAPTWYKQAKFGIFIHWGIYSVPAWSPVGKEYAEWYWWQMNHPSDPTFDHHRQRYGRGFAYDDFIPMWQPTLFDPRVWLDLIDASRAKYFVFTSKHHDGFALFDTKVTNRSSVQMHPHRDFVHDLITASKEHYPHLKRGIYFSLPEWYHPVYNDPDFSDWHGPPFNPYTNRTIPYTGSTPIHDFVNELQLPQFRELIHNYEPDIIWCDIGGINNSSMWQADYFNQATQQHRQVSINDRCGNGVSDFTTLEYQQTSTPPARSWEATIGIDPRSFGFNQATPPKDYATSEQLIHNLVDTISMGGNFLLNIGPAANGTIFPTMVDRLHDMGSWLDVNGASLFDADPYWLDTQDKGVRYMMGHNASSFYILVSDRSVFSSDHGNQLSLLTPLPLRRSSTISALGSTTTLSWTTYQETTTGVIRWVINDIPSALLDHGRYAWVFRCLM
;
A
#
# COMPACT_ATOMS: atom_id res chain seq x y z
N MET A 1 2.69 9.12 19.17
CA MET A 1 3.08 7.71 19.09
C MET A 1 2.03 6.88 19.80
N GLY A 2 1.46 5.90 19.12
CA GLY A 2 0.69 4.84 19.77
C GLY A 2 1.64 3.78 20.35
N ILE A 3 1.11 2.85 21.13
CA ILE A 3 1.93 1.85 21.82
C ILE A 3 2.61 0.85 20.86
N LEU A 4 2.04 0.65 19.66
CA LEU A 4 2.63 -0.18 18.60
C LEU A 4 3.84 0.49 17.91
N ASP A 5 4.10 1.78 18.16
CA ASP A 5 5.32 2.46 17.69
C ASP A 5 6.54 2.12 18.57
N ILE A 6 6.34 1.54 19.76
CA ILE A 6 7.40 1.26 20.74
C ILE A 6 7.60 -0.22 21.06
N VAL A 7 6.55 -1.04 20.93
CA VAL A 7 6.59 -2.49 21.21
C VAL A 7 5.75 -3.28 20.18
N PRO A 8 6.17 -4.49 19.78
CA PRO A 8 5.49 -5.25 18.75
C PRO A 8 4.16 -5.86 19.23
N ALA A 9 3.26 -6.14 18.29
CA ALA A 9 2.09 -6.99 18.52
C ALA A 9 2.49 -8.46 18.69
N GLY A 10 1.77 -9.18 19.56
CA GLY A 10 2.17 -10.49 20.07
C GLY A 10 2.76 -10.39 21.47
N VAL A 11 3.50 -11.41 21.91
CA VAL A 11 3.96 -11.51 23.30
C VAL A 11 5.28 -10.76 23.50
N VAL A 12 5.25 -9.68 24.28
CA VAL A 12 6.42 -8.85 24.62
C VAL A 12 7.22 -9.46 25.78
N VAL A 13 8.54 -9.23 25.80
CA VAL A 13 9.49 -9.74 26.80
C VAL A 13 10.65 -8.76 26.97
N GLY A 14 11.46 -8.90 28.02
CA GLY A 14 12.72 -8.17 28.17
C GLY A 14 12.60 -6.66 28.00
N ASP A 15 13.45 -6.09 27.15
CA ASP A 15 13.46 -4.65 26.88
C ASP A 15 12.14 -4.11 26.32
N ASP A 16 11.36 -4.91 25.59
CA ASP A 16 10.04 -4.49 25.11
C ASP A 16 9.00 -4.48 26.24
N LEU A 17 9.11 -5.38 27.23
CA LEU A 17 8.29 -5.30 28.44
C LEU A 17 8.66 -4.05 29.26
N ARG A 18 9.96 -3.68 29.35
CA ARG A 18 10.38 -2.43 30.00
C ARG A 18 9.74 -1.21 29.32
N LYS A 19 9.90 -1.07 28.01
CA LYS A 19 9.30 0.04 27.22
C LYS A 19 7.79 0.14 27.42
N LEU A 20 7.10 -1.00 27.47
CA LEU A 20 5.65 -1.06 27.69
C LEU A 20 5.27 -0.47 29.05
N PHE A 21 5.98 -0.84 30.12
CA PHE A 21 5.73 -0.30 31.47
C PHE A 21 6.22 1.15 31.63
N GLU A 22 7.29 1.56 30.96
CA GLU A 22 7.76 2.95 30.91
C GLU A 22 6.70 3.85 30.27
N TYR A 23 6.20 3.48 29.09
CA TYR A 23 5.16 4.20 28.38
C TYR A 23 3.85 4.25 29.18
N ALA A 24 3.46 3.17 29.86
CA ALA A 24 2.31 3.15 30.76
C ALA A 24 2.45 4.17 31.92
N ARG A 25 3.62 4.19 32.56
CA ARG A 25 3.97 5.12 33.66
C ARG A 25 4.04 6.59 33.20
N GLU A 26 4.50 6.85 31.99
CA GLU A 26 4.54 8.18 31.36
C GLU A 26 3.15 8.68 30.94
N HIS A 27 2.38 7.83 30.24
CA HIS A 27 1.07 8.16 29.67
C HIS A 27 -0.09 7.90 30.63
N LYS A 28 0.24 7.63 31.91
CA LYS A 28 -0.67 7.49 33.05
C LYS A 28 -1.79 6.49 32.84
N PHE A 29 -1.42 5.25 32.55
CA PHE A 29 -2.34 4.11 32.61
C PHE A 29 -1.65 2.90 33.24
N ALA A 30 -2.46 1.92 33.67
CA ALA A 30 -1.98 0.60 34.04
C ALA A 30 -2.66 -0.47 33.18
N ILE A 31 -1.96 -1.58 32.96
CA ILE A 31 -2.44 -2.68 32.15
C ILE A 31 -3.15 -3.68 33.08
N PRO A 32 -4.42 -4.06 32.81
CA PRO A 32 -5.07 -5.07 33.62
C PRO A 32 -4.49 -6.46 33.34
N ALA A 33 -4.26 -7.22 34.41
CA ALA A 33 -3.86 -8.61 34.37
C ALA A 33 -5.05 -9.52 34.62
N ILE A 34 -5.44 -10.27 33.59
CA ILE A 34 -6.66 -11.07 33.57
C ILE A 34 -6.31 -12.53 33.85
N ASN A 35 -6.74 -13.03 35.00
CA ASN A 35 -6.55 -14.43 35.36
C ASN A 35 -7.36 -15.34 34.43
N CYS A 36 -6.63 -16.18 33.69
CA CYS A 36 -7.16 -17.01 32.63
C CYS A 36 -7.11 -18.49 33.00
N THR A 37 -8.23 -19.19 32.81
CA THR A 37 -8.39 -20.60 33.20
C THR A 37 -8.61 -21.51 31.99
N SER A 38 -8.88 -20.95 30.81
CA SER A 38 -9.11 -21.70 29.57
C SER A 38 -8.73 -20.88 28.33
N THR A 39 -8.66 -21.53 27.17
CA THR A 39 -8.51 -20.85 25.87
C THR A 39 -9.63 -19.84 25.60
N SER A 40 -10.86 -20.12 26.06
CA SER A 40 -12.01 -19.20 25.94
C SER A 40 -11.79 -17.90 26.74
N THR A 41 -11.35 -18.00 28.00
CA THR A 41 -11.07 -16.80 28.83
C THR A 41 -9.90 -15.99 28.28
N ILE A 42 -8.89 -16.64 27.69
CA ILE A 42 -7.80 -15.97 26.97
C ILE A 42 -8.35 -15.21 25.76
N ASN A 43 -9.15 -15.88 24.91
CA ASN A 43 -9.70 -15.27 23.70
C ASN A 43 -10.63 -14.09 24.03
N ALA A 44 -11.41 -14.17 25.11
CA ALA A 44 -12.23 -13.05 25.60
C ALA A 44 -11.37 -11.86 26.05
N ALA A 45 -10.26 -12.08 26.75
CA ALA A 45 -9.35 -11.01 27.16
C ALA A 45 -8.60 -10.37 25.96
N LEU A 46 -8.12 -11.18 25.02
CA LEU A 46 -7.46 -10.71 23.80
C LEU A 46 -8.43 -9.96 22.86
N GLU A 47 -9.67 -10.47 22.71
CA GLU A 47 -10.70 -9.82 21.91
C GLU A 47 -11.12 -8.47 22.50
N ALA A 48 -11.33 -8.41 23.82
CA ALA A 48 -11.61 -7.16 24.52
C ALA A 48 -10.54 -6.10 24.23
N ALA A 49 -9.27 -6.44 24.44
CA ALA A 49 -8.15 -5.54 24.29
C ALA A 49 -7.88 -5.11 22.84
N ARG A 50 -8.13 -5.99 21.84
CA ARG A 50 -8.19 -5.64 20.41
C ARG A 50 -9.21 -4.55 20.14
N ASP A 51 -10.45 -4.76 20.59
CA ASP A 51 -11.58 -3.89 20.25
C ASP A 51 -11.46 -2.47 20.81
N ILE A 52 -10.74 -2.31 21.94
CA ILE A 52 -10.40 -1.01 22.54
C ILE A 52 -8.93 -0.60 22.36
N LYS A 53 -8.24 -1.18 21.36
CA LYS A 53 -6.92 -0.77 20.87
C LYS A 53 -5.85 -0.60 21.97
N SER A 54 -5.69 -1.62 22.81
CA SER A 54 -4.89 -1.52 24.04
C SER A 54 -4.10 -2.79 24.35
N PRO A 55 -2.97 -2.69 25.10
CA PRO A 55 -2.23 -3.85 25.59
C PRO A 55 -3.01 -4.60 26.68
N ILE A 56 -2.63 -5.86 26.93
CA ILE A 56 -3.24 -6.70 27.98
C ILE A 56 -2.20 -7.64 28.62
N ILE A 57 -2.36 -7.96 29.91
CA ILE A 57 -1.61 -9.02 30.58
C ILE A 57 -2.52 -10.25 30.70
N ILE A 58 -2.10 -11.38 30.14
CA ILE A 58 -2.74 -12.69 30.31
C ILE A 58 -2.04 -13.41 31.46
N GLN A 59 -2.79 -13.74 32.51
CA GLN A 59 -2.25 -14.19 33.78
C GLN A 59 -2.71 -15.61 34.15
N PHE A 60 -1.87 -16.39 34.81
CA PHE A 60 -2.18 -17.75 35.24
C PHE A 60 -1.87 -17.95 36.74
N SER A 61 -2.90 -18.14 37.56
CA SER A 61 -2.75 -18.61 38.95
C SER A 61 -2.55 -20.14 39.01
N ASN A 62 -2.00 -20.65 40.12
CA ASN A 62 -1.68 -22.09 40.27
C ASN A 62 -2.90 -23.01 40.05
N GLY A 63 -4.06 -22.60 40.58
CA GLY A 63 -5.33 -23.33 40.43
C GLY A 63 -5.95 -23.18 39.03
N GLY A 64 -5.85 -21.99 38.43
CA GLY A 64 -6.27 -21.73 37.06
C GLY A 64 -5.48 -22.57 36.05
N ALA A 65 -4.17 -22.63 36.22
CA ALA A 65 -3.28 -23.47 35.43
C ALA A 65 -3.61 -24.97 35.56
N ALA A 66 -3.83 -25.49 36.78
CA ALA A 66 -4.25 -26.89 36.98
C ALA A 66 -5.60 -27.20 36.30
N TYR A 67 -6.51 -26.23 36.22
CA TYR A 67 -7.76 -26.38 35.44
C TYR A 67 -7.52 -26.32 33.93
N PHE A 68 -6.59 -25.49 33.44
CA PHE A 68 -6.20 -25.40 32.03
C PHE A 68 -5.64 -26.73 31.49
N ALA A 69 -4.83 -27.44 32.30
CA ALA A 69 -4.37 -28.80 31.99
C ALA A 69 -5.48 -29.86 32.08
N GLY A 70 -6.61 -29.53 32.72
CA GLY A 70 -7.75 -30.39 32.97
C GLY A 70 -7.68 -31.08 34.34
N LYS A 71 -8.72 -30.86 35.17
CA LYS A 71 -8.90 -31.46 36.52
C LYS A 71 -8.94 -33.00 36.58
N GLY A 72 -8.81 -33.70 35.45
CA GLY A 72 -8.58 -35.15 35.39
C GLY A 72 -7.12 -35.56 35.65
N LEU A 73 -6.16 -34.62 35.59
CA LEU A 73 -4.75 -34.87 35.88
C LEU A 73 -4.44 -34.75 37.38
N SER A 74 -3.43 -35.49 37.82
CA SER A 74 -2.94 -35.46 39.22
C SER A 74 -2.04 -34.25 39.44
N ASN A 75 -2.43 -33.33 40.34
CA ASN A 75 -1.59 -32.18 40.70
C ASN A 75 -0.70 -32.40 41.95
N LYS A 76 -0.45 -33.65 42.37
CA LYS A 76 0.22 -33.97 43.65
C LYS A 76 1.60 -33.32 43.84
N ASN A 77 2.35 -33.15 42.75
CA ASN A 77 3.67 -32.53 42.73
C ASN A 77 3.68 -31.25 41.87
N GLN A 78 2.57 -30.52 41.81
CA GLN A 78 2.34 -29.37 40.91
C GLN A 78 2.38 -29.67 39.40
N GLU A 79 2.54 -30.94 39.00
CA GLU A 79 2.65 -31.41 37.60
C GLU A 79 1.56 -30.83 36.67
N ALA A 80 0.30 -30.79 37.10
CA ALA A 80 -0.80 -30.27 36.28
C ALA A 80 -0.78 -28.72 36.20
N SER A 81 -0.42 -28.03 37.28
CA SER A 81 -0.21 -26.58 37.27
C SER A 81 0.95 -26.18 36.37
N ILE A 82 2.05 -26.93 36.35
CA ILE A 82 3.20 -26.69 35.45
C ILE A 82 2.77 -26.89 34.00
N ILE A 83 2.21 -28.06 33.67
CA ILE A 83 1.77 -28.39 32.30
C ILE A 83 0.72 -27.38 31.80
N GLY A 84 -0.22 -26.97 32.64
CA GLY A 84 -1.29 -26.05 32.27
C GLY A 84 -0.83 -24.61 32.06
N ALA A 85 0.09 -24.11 32.90
CA ALA A 85 0.67 -22.78 32.72
C ALA A 85 1.50 -22.73 31.42
N VAL A 86 2.32 -23.77 31.16
CA VAL A 86 3.10 -23.89 29.92
C VAL A 86 2.19 -24.03 28.69
N ALA A 87 1.13 -24.84 28.75
CA ALA A 87 0.17 -24.99 27.65
C ALA A 87 -0.60 -23.68 27.38
N GLY A 88 -0.99 -22.97 28.44
CA GLY A 88 -1.60 -21.65 28.35
C GLY A 88 -0.67 -20.62 27.71
N ALA A 89 0.58 -20.54 28.15
CA ALA A 89 1.57 -19.63 27.57
C ALA A 89 1.87 -19.94 26.10
N GLN A 90 2.00 -21.22 25.72
CA GLN A 90 2.14 -21.64 24.32
C GLN A 90 0.90 -21.29 23.48
N TYR A 91 -0.31 -21.40 24.03
CA TYR A 91 -1.52 -20.95 23.35
C TYR A 91 -1.52 -19.44 23.10
N VAL A 92 -1.18 -18.62 24.11
CA VAL A 92 -1.06 -17.16 23.96
C VAL A 92 0.01 -16.81 22.91
N ARG A 93 1.19 -17.45 22.95
CA ARG A 93 2.25 -17.27 21.93
C ARG A 93 1.75 -17.55 20.51
N ALA A 94 0.88 -18.55 20.34
CA ALA A 94 0.33 -18.91 19.03
C ALA A 94 -0.75 -17.93 18.53
N VAL A 95 -1.63 -17.40 19.39
CA VAL A 95 -2.77 -16.57 18.96
C VAL A 95 -2.58 -15.06 19.11
N ALA A 96 -1.77 -14.58 20.06
CA ALA A 96 -1.69 -13.15 20.42
C ALA A 96 -1.36 -12.23 19.23
N LYS A 97 -0.45 -12.64 18.34
CA LYS A 97 -0.08 -11.85 17.17
C LYS A 97 -1.26 -11.63 16.21
N ALA A 98 -2.16 -12.60 16.09
CA ALA A 98 -3.35 -12.51 15.23
C ALA A 98 -4.43 -11.54 15.79
N TYR A 99 -4.36 -11.19 17.08
CA TYR A 99 -5.20 -10.13 17.66
C TYR A 99 -4.64 -8.71 17.46
N GLY A 100 -3.41 -8.58 16.95
CA GLY A 100 -2.82 -7.27 16.59
C GLY A 100 -2.43 -6.37 17.77
N ILE A 101 -2.36 -6.91 18.99
CA ILE A 101 -2.08 -6.16 20.23
C ILE A 101 -0.80 -6.64 20.93
N PRO A 102 -0.12 -5.79 21.73
CA PRO A 102 0.93 -6.25 22.65
C PRO A 102 0.32 -7.03 23.82
N VAL A 103 0.91 -8.18 24.15
CA VAL A 103 0.46 -9.07 25.21
C VAL A 103 1.61 -9.41 26.14
N VAL A 104 1.35 -9.40 27.44
CA VAL A 104 2.28 -9.91 28.47
C VAL A 104 1.75 -11.25 28.96
N ILE A 105 2.63 -12.24 29.16
CA ILE A 105 2.27 -13.50 29.85
C ILE A 105 2.85 -13.47 31.27
N HIS A 106 2.00 -13.70 32.27
CA HIS A 106 2.33 -13.60 33.69
C HIS A 106 1.85 -14.83 34.48
N SER A 107 2.50 -15.14 35.62
CA SER A 107 2.01 -16.13 36.60
C SER A 107 1.73 -15.49 37.95
N ASP A 108 0.64 -15.88 38.60
CA ASP A 108 0.06 -15.20 39.76
C ASP A 108 0.31 -15.90 41.10
N HIS A 109 0.36 -15.13 42.20
CA HIS A 109 0.34 -15.59 43.61
C HIS A 109 1.18 -16.85 43.89
N CYS A 110 2.47 -16.84 43.53
CA CYS A 110 3.37 -17.95 43.83
C CYS A 110 3.98 -17.86 45.23
N ALA A 111 3.21 -18.29 46.22
CA ALA A 111 3.65 -18.47 47.60
C ALA A 111 4.79 -19.49 47.78
N LYS A 112 5.50 -19.46 48.92
CA LYS A 112 6.63 -20.38 49.25
C LYS A 112 6.27 -21.86 49.11
N LYS A 113 5.03 -22.21 49.44
CA LYS A 113 4.40 -23.55 49.27
C LYS A 113 4.26 -24.00 47.79
N LEU A 114 4.38 -23.07 46.85
CA LEU A 114 4.20 -23.25 45.40
C LEU A 114 5.50 -23.13 44.60
N LEU A 115 6.66 -22.90 45.23
CA LEU A 115 7.95 -22.85 44.52
C LEU A 115 8.23 -24.04 43.57
N PRO A 116 7.78 -25.30 43.82
CA PRO A 116 7.91 -26.38 42.83
C PRO A 116 7.14 -26.15 41.51
N TRP A 117 6.05 -25.36 41.53
CA TRP A 117 5.37 -24.89 40.32
C TRP A 117 6.18 -23.80 39.62
N PHE A 118 6.73 -22.85 40.38
CA PHE A 118 7.62 -21.79 39.87
C PHE A 118 8.85 -22.38 39.17
N ASP A 119 9.57 -23.31 39.82
CA ASP A 119 10.71 -24.02 39.24
C ASP A 119 10.35 -24.74 37.93
N GLY A 120 9.13 -25.27 37.82
CA GLY A 120 8.63 -25.88 36.59
C GLY A 120 8.34 -24.87 35.47
N MET A 121 7.88 -23.66 35.80
CA MET A 121 7.71 -22.58 34.83
C MET A 121 9.06 -21.99 34.39
N ILE A 122 9.97 -21.72 35.33
CA ILE A 122 11.33 -21.24 35.02
C ILE A 122 12.10 -22.28 34.20
N ALA A 123 11.95 -23.58 34.46
CA ALA A 123 12.53 -24.63 33.61
C ALA A 123 11.94 -24.67 32.18
N ALA A 124 10.68 -24.25 32.01
CA ALA A 124 10.06 -24.10 30.69
C ALA A 124 10.54 -22.82 29.97
N ASP A 125 10.75 -21.72 30.70
CA ASP A 125 11.43 -20.52 30.21
C ASP A 125 12.87 -20.83 29.77
N GLU A 126 13.66 -21.49 30.61
CA GLU A 126 15.05 -21.91 30.29
C GLU A 126 15.10 -22.79 29.03
N ALA A 127 14.14 -23.72 28.87
CA ALA A 127 14.03 -24.57 27.69
C ALA A 127 13.59 -23.80 26.43
N TYR A 128 12.64 -22.87 26.55
CA TYR A 128 12.11 -22.09 25.44
C TYR A 128 13.09 -20.99 25.00
N PHE A 129 13.76 -20.33 25.94
CA PHE A 129 14.85 -19.38 25.68
C PHE A 129 16.02 -20.02 24.95
N LYS A 130 16.43 -21.22 25.37
CA LYS A 130 17.45 -22.01 24.68
C LYS A 130 17.07 -22.39 23.23
N ALA A 131 15.78 -22.45 22.91
CA ALA A 131 15.29 -22.79 21.57
C ALA A 131 14.95 -21.57 20.69
N ASN A 132 14.55 -20.44 21.28
CA ASN A 132 13.95 -19.30 20.57
C ASN A 132 14.65 -17.94 20.84
N GLY A 133 15.60 -17.87 21.77
CA GLY A 133 16.28 -16.62 22.18
C GLY A 133 15.44 -15.68 23.06
N VAL A 134 14.23 -16.09 23.46
CA VAL A 134 13.30 -15.35 24.33
C VAL A 134 12.62 -16.31 25.32
N PRO A 135 12.24 -15.89 26.53
CA PRO A 135 11.51 -16.71 27.49
C PRO A 135 10.11 -17.07 26.97
N LEU A 136 9.47 -18.07 27.57
CA LEU A 136 8.10 -18.46 27.22
C LEU A 136 7.11 -17.47 27.82
N PHE A 137 7.27 -17.17 29.11
CA PHE A 137 6.58 -16.11 29.83
C PHE A 137 7.20 -14.74 29.52
N SER A 138 6.55 -13.68 29.96
CA SER A 138 7.09 -12.31 29.95
C SER A 138 7.60 -11.92 31.33
N SER A 139 6.92 -12.42 32.37
CA SER A 139 7.14 -12.07 33.77
C SER A 139 6.56 -13.14 34.69
N HIS A 140 7.03 -13.18 35.94
CA HIS A 140 6.54 -14.07 36.99
C HIS A 140 6.45 -13.33 38.33
N MET A 141 5.38 -13.55 39.10
CA MET A 141 5.23 -13.05 40.47
C MET A 141 5.65 -14.08 41.52
N LEU A 142 6.47 -13.64 42.48
CA LEU A 142 6.70 -14.32 43.76
C LEU A 142 5.96 -13.57 44.87
N ASP A 143 5.15 -14.31 45.60
CA ASP A 143 4.31 -13.79 46.68
C ASP A 143 4.78 -14.38 48.00
N LEU A 144 5.83 -13.78 48.57
CA LEU A 144 6.44 -14.23 49.82
C LEU A 144 6.09 -13.24 50.96
N SER A 145 4.88 -12.68 50.89
CA SER A 145 4.25 -11.80 51.88
C SER A 145 4.08 -12.46 53.26
N GLU A 146 3.86 -13.78 53.29
CA GLU A 146 3.80 -14.61 54.51
C GLU A 146 5.16 -14.72 55.26
N GLU A 147 6.27 -14.33 54.63
CA GLU A 147 7.65 -14.58 55.10
C GLU A 147 8.33 -13.29 55.63
N SER A 148 9.49 -13.42 56.29
CA SER A 148 10.25 -12.22 56.69
C SER A 148 10.80 -11.47 55.47
N LYS A 149 10.88 -10.14 55.54
CA LYS A 149 11.40 -9.29 54.45
C LYS A 149 12.75 -9.78 53.94
N GLU A 150 13.64 -10.16 54.85
CA GLU A 150 14.98 -10.66 54.54
C GLU A 150 14.94 -11.99 53.77
N GLU A 151 14.07 -12.93 54.16
CA GLU A 151 13.93 -14.22 53.46
C GLU A 151 13.19 -14.07 52.12
N ASN A 152 12.20 -13.18 52.04
CA ASN A 152 11.52 -12.81 50.79
C ASN A 152 12.53 -12.23 49.78
N ILE A 153 13.36 -11.27 50.20
CA ILE A 153 14.43 -10.70 49.36
C ILE A 153 15.47 -11.78 48.98
N GLU A 154 15.94 -12.61 49.91
CA GLU A 154 16.92 -13.68 49.62
C GLU A 154 16.40 -14.68 48.56
N ILE A 155 15.15 -15.14 48.70
CA ILE A 155 14.54 -16.07 47.75
C ILE A 155 14.29 -15.40 46.41
N CYS A 156 13.79 -14.17 46.39
CA CYS A 156 13.53 -13.44 45.14
C CYS A 156 14.83 -13.16 44.36
N LEU A 157 15.91 -12.70 45.01
CA LEU A 157 17.20 -12.48 44.35
C LEU A 157 17.73 -13.76 43.69
N LYS A 158 17.61 -14.92 44.37
CA LYS A 158 18.03 -16.23 43.85
C LYS A 158 17.25 -16.66 42.59
N TYR A 159 15.99 -16.26 42.43
CA TYR A 159 15.25 -16.46 41.19
C TYR A 159 15.57 -15.37 40.14
N LEU A 160 15.82 -14.13 40.56
CA LEU A 160 16.24 -13.04 39.68
C LEU A 160 17.57 -13.34 38.98
N GLU A 161 18.52 -13.99 39.65
CA GLU A 161 19.77 -14.50 39.05
C GLU A 161 19.53 -15.50 37.89
N ARG A 162 18.42 -16.25 37.90
CA ARG A 162 18.02 -17.17 36.81
C ARG A 162 17.22 -16.47 35.71
N MET A 163 16.36 -15.52 36.10
CA MET A 163 15.42 -14.84 35.20
C MET A 163 16.08 -13.71 34.38
N ALA A 164 16.99 -12.95 34.98
CA ALA A 164 17.64 -11.81 34.34
C ALA A 164 18.45 -12.18 33.07
N PRO A 165 19.21 -13.29 33.00
CA PRO A 165 19.87 -13.73 31.76
C PRO A 165 18.92 -14.05 30.59
N MET A 166 17.62 -14.25 30.88
CA MET A 166 16.58 -14.47 29.86
C MET A 166 15.76 -13.22 29.56
N GLY A 167 15.90 -12.13 30.33
CA GLY A 167 15.02 -10.97 30.23
C GLY A 167 13.58 -11.24 30.66
N CYS A 168 13.36 -12.19 31.58
CA CYS A 168 12.05 -12.40 32.21
C CYS A 168 11.94 -11.51 33.45
N LEU A 169 10.87 -10.72 33.58
CA LEU A 169 10.70 -9.75 34.67
C LEU A 169 10.20 -10.45 35.94
N LEU A 170 10.80 -10.13 37.10
CA LEU A 170 10.34 -10.62 38.39
C LEU A 170 9.45 -9.58 39.08
N GLU A 171 8.29 -10.02 39.54
CA GLU A 171 7.40 -9.25 40.38
C GLU A 171 7.46 -9.77 41.81
N MET A 172 7.61 -8.87 42.79
CA MET A 172 7.73 -9.19 44.21
C MET A 172 6.60 -8.53 45.00
N GLU A 173 5.86 -9.31 45.80
CA GLU A 173 4.94 -8.77 46.80
C GLU A 173 5.63 -8.56 48.16
N ILE A 174 5.33 -7.43 48.82
CA ILE A 174 5.91 -7.04 50.11
C ILE A 174 4.89 -6.32 51.02
N GLY A 175 4.76 -6.83 52.25
CA GLY A 175 3.79 -6.36 53.25
C GLY A 175 2.64 -7.36 53.44
N ILE A 176 1.86 -7.18 54.51
CA ILE A 176 0.76 -8.11 54.86
C ILE A 176 -0.51 -7.68 54.13
N THR A 177 -0.78 -8.27 52.98
CA THR A 177 -2.10 -8.25 52.34
C THR A 177 -3.04 -9.24 53.06
N GLY A 178 -4.36 -9.05 52.91
CA GLY A 178 -5.37 -9.89 53.54
C GLY A 178 -6.41 -10.36 52.53
N GLY A 179 -6.73 -11.65 52.54
CA GLY A 179 -7.59 -12.23 51.51
C GLY A 179 -8.34 -13.50 51.89
N GLU A 180 -9.53 -13.69 51.30
CA GLU A 180 -10.26 -14.96 51.36
C GLU A 180 -9.54 -16.07 50.56
N GLU A 181 -8.82 -15.69 49.50
CA GLU A 181 -8.05 -16.61 48.65
C GLU A 181 -6.78 -17.13 49.36
N ASP A 182 -6.18 -16.30 50.21
CA ASP A 182 -4.97 -16.62 51.00
C ASP A 182 -5.29 -17.42 52.28
N GLY A 183 -6.51 -17.23 52.82
CA GLY A 183 -7.01 -17.97 53.98
C GLY A 183 -6.52 -17.48 55.34
N VAL A 184 -5.97 -16.25 55.42
CA VAL A 184 -5.38 -15.66 56.63
C VAL A 184 -6.40 -14.74 57.34
N ASN A 185 -6.46 -14.81 58.69
CA ASN A 185 -7.29 -13.91 59.49
C ASN A 185 -6.43 -12.90 60.26
N ASN A 186 -6.61 -11.61 59.99
CA ASN A 186 -5.72 -10.52 60.43
C ASN A 186 -6.30 -9.64 61.58
N GLU A 187 -7.33 -10.12 62.30
CA GLU A 187 -8.06 -9.35 63.33
C GLU A 187 -7.21 -8.86 64.54
N ASP A 188 -6.01 -9.42 64.76
CA ASP A 188 -5.12 -9.11 65.90
C ASP A 188 -3.83 -8.34 65.51
N VAL A 189 -3.68 -7.87 64.26
CA VAL A 189 -2.45 -7.22 63.75
C VAL A 189 -2.43 -5.70 64.01
N ASP A 190 -1.26 -5.12 64.31
CA ASP A 190 -1.12 -3.66 64.50
C ASP A 190 -1.26 -2.91 63.15
N ASN A 191 -2.04 -1.82 63.14
CA ASN A 191 -2.38 -1.06 61.93
C ASN A 191 -1.15 -0.52 61.18
N ALA A 192 -0.04 -0.29 61.87
CA ALA A 192 1.21 0.17 61.24
C ALA A 192 1.90 -0.92 60.39
N SER A 193 1.60 -2.20 60.63
CA SER A 193 2.17 -3.35 59.89
C SER A 193 1.39 -3.72 58.62
N LEU A 194 0.30 -3.02 58.32
CA LEU A 194 -0.54 -3.22 57.12
C LEU A 194 -0.07 -2.39 55.92
N TYR A 195 1.01 -1.61 56.06
CA TYR A 195 1.51 -0.70 55.03
C TYR A 195 3.03 -0.82 54.88
N THR A 196 3.51 -1.00 53.65
CA THR A 196 4.96 -1.04 53.34
C THR A 196 5.61 0.31 53.64
N GLN A 197 6.85 0.34 54.13
CA GLN A 197 7.57 1.59 54.40
C GLN A 197 8.43 2.01 53.19
N PRO A 198 8.65 3.33 52.95
CA PRO A 198 9.50 3.80 51.85
C PRO A 198 10.93 3.22 51.86
N GLU A 199 11.47 2.96 53.06
CA GLU A 199 12.76 2.32 53.28
C GLU A 199 12.79 0.85 52.80
N ASP A 200 11.70 0.09 52.95
CA ASP A 200 11.60 -1.30 52.45
C ASP A 200 11.66 -1.32 50.91
N ILE A 201 10.99 -0.36 50.26
CA ILE A 201 11.02 -0.19 48.81
C ILE A 201 12.43 0.18 48.33
N TRP A 202 13.16 1.02 49.06
CA TRP A 202 14.56 1.29 48.76
C TRP A 202 15.44 0.05 48.89
N GLU A 203 15.32 -0.72 49.98
CA GLU A 203 16.13 -1.94 50.18
C GLU A 203 15.91 -2.96 49.06
N ILE A 204 14.66 -3.18 48.65
CA ILE A 204 14.33 -4.04 47.49
C ILE A 204 14.92 -3.47 46.21
N PHE A 205 14.70 -2.19 45.92
CA PHE A 205 15.18 -1.56 44.69
C PHE A 205 16.71 -1.58 44.59
N GLU A 206 17.42 -1.25 45.67
CA GLU A 206 18.88 -1.27 45.73
C GLU A 206 19.44 -2.70 45.67
N ALA A 207 18.71 -3.71 46.14
CA ALA A 207 19.11 -5.11 46.01
C ALA A 207 18.92 -5.63 44.57
N PHE A 208 17.74 -5.43 43.99
CA PHE A 208 17.35 -6.01 42.70
C PHE A 208 18.07 -5.34 41.52
N SER A 209 18.21 -4.01 41.55
CA SER A 209 18.90 -3.21 40.49
C SER A 209 20.38 -3.56 40.30
N LYS A 210 21.00 -4.28 41.24
CA LYS A 210 22.36 -4.84 41.10
C LYS A 210 22.41 -6.07 40.18
N ILE A 211 21.26 -6.69 39.88
CA ILE A 211 21.11 -7.85 38.99
C ILE A 211 20.44 -7.43 37.69
N THR A 212 19.30 -6.74 37.76
CA THR A 212 18.55 -6.23 36.60
C THR A 212 17.59 -5.12 37.01
N ASP A 213 17.16 -4.32 36.04
CA ASP A 213 16.09 -3.33 36.14
C ASP A 213 14.71 -3.88 35.72
N LEU A 214 14.65 -5.13 35.25
CA LEU A 214 13.41 -5.85 34.94
C LEU A 214 12.76 -6.44 36.21
N PHE A 215 12.26 -5.55 37.08
CA PHE A 215 11.45 -5.94 38.23
C PHE A 215 10.31 -4.96 38.53
N SER A 216 9.25 -5.48 39.15
CA SER A 216 8.11 -4.70 39.67
C SER A 216 7.86 -5.05 41.14
N ILE A 217 7.26 -4.12 41.88
CA ILE A 217 6.96 -4.29 43.32
C ILE A 217 5.46 -4.11 43.55
N ALA A 218 4.82 -5.10 44.14
CA ALA A 218 3.50 -4.97 44.74
C ALA A 218 3.68 -4.60 46.22
N ALA A 219 3.44 -3.33 46.55
CA ALA A 219 3.52 -2.82 47.91
C ALA A 219 2.13 -2.89 48.57
N ALA A 220 2.09 -3.22 49.86
CA ALA A 220 0.87 -3.14 50.66
C ALA A 220 0.53 -1.66 50.95
N PHE A 221 -0.58 -1.17 50.39
CA PHE A 221 -1.12 0.17 50.68
C PHE A 221 -2.59 0.13 51.13
N GLY A 222 -2.98 -0.93 51.86
CA GLY A 222 -4.37 -1.18 52.28
C GLY A 222 -5.23 -1.87 51.22
N ASN A 223 -4.61 -2.60 50.30
CA ASN A 223 -5.23 -3.46 49.31
C ASN A 223 -5.47 -4.90 49.83
N VAL A 224 -6.45 -5.61 49.27
CA VAL A 224 -6.95 -6.91 49.79
C VAL A 224 -7.41 -7.85 48.67
N HIS A 225 -7.30 -9.16 48.86
CA HIS A 225 -7.67 -10.16 47.84
C HIS A 225 -9.08 -10.73 48.07
N GLY A 226 -9.93 -10.66 47.05
CA GLY A 226 -11.32 -11.16 47.08
C GLY A 226 -12.38 -10.09 47.37
N VAL A 227 -13.60 -10.52 47.72
CA VAL A 227 -14.80 -9.67 47.77
C VAL A 227 -15.27 -9.46 49.20
N TYR A 228 -15.08 -8.25 49.72
CA TYR A 228 -15.46 -7.88 51.09
C TYR A 228 -16.76 -7.07 51.17
N ALA A 229 -17.40 -7.11 52.34
CA ALA A 229 -18.45 -6.16 52.68
C ALA A 229 -17.86 -4.73 52.81
N PRO A 230 -18.51 -3.67 52.29
CA PRO A 230 -17.94 -2.32 52.29
C PRO A 230 -17.62 -1.79 53.70
N GLY A 231 -16.34 -1.48 53.95
CA GLY A 231 -15.91 -0.71 55.12
C GLY A 231 -14.75 -1.27 55.96
N ASN A 232 -14.30 -2.51 55.73
CA ASN A 232 -13.31 -3.15 56.61
C ASN A 232 -11.84 -2.72 56.40
N VAL A 233 -11.46 -2.25 55.21
CA VAL A 233 -10.09 -1.78 54.90
C VAL A 233 -10.17 -0.45 54.15
N ARG A 234 -9.10 0.36 54.22
CA ARG A 234 -8.95 1.62 53.49
C ARG A 234 -7.67 1.59 52.66
N LEU A 235 -7.82 1.89 51.37
CA LEU A 235 -6.70 2.14 50.46
C LEU A 235 -6.05 3.48 50.81
N HIS A 236 -4.72 3.51 50.78
CA HIS A 236 -3.88 4.70 50.95
C HIS A 236 -2.90 4.84 49.77
N PRO A 237 -3.40 5.02 48.52
CA PRO A 237 -2.59 5.03 47.31
C PRO A 237 -1.60 6.21 47.24
N GLU A 238 -1.74 7.22 48.11
CA GLU A 238 -0.77 8.31 48.29
C GLU A 238 0.61 7.81 48.76
N LEU A 239 0.68 6.70 49.51
CA LEU A 239 1.93 6.13 50.05
C LEU A 239 2.90 5.72 48.94
N LEU A 240 2.37 5.27 47.79
CA LEU A 240 3.15 4.98 46.58
C LEU A 240 3.91 6.22 46.08
N GLY A 241 3.38 7.42 46.31
CA GLY A 241 4.04 8.69 46.02
C GLY A 241 5.25 8.94 46.92
N ASP A 242 5.10 8.70 48.23
CA ASP A 242 6.20 8.81 49.19
C ASP A 242 7.29 7.76 48.90
N HIS A 243 6.92 6.56 48.46
CA HIS A 243 7.86 5.54 48.01
C HIS A 243 8.66 5.99 46.77
N GLN A 244 8.00 6.50 45.70
CA GLN A 244 8.72 7.04 44.52
C GLN A 244 9.67 8.18 44.93
N ALA A 245 9.22 9.09 45.79
CA ALA A 245 10.01 10.23 46.25
C ALA A 245 11.24 9.78 47.05
N HIS A 246 11.11 8.78 47.93
CA HIS A 246 12.23 8.21 48.66
C HIS A 246 13.26 7.58 47.72
N VAL A 247 12.85 6.69 46.80
CA VAL A 247 13.79 6.03 45.86
C VAL A 247 14.44 7.06 44.92
N SER A 248 13.68 8.02 44.39
CA SER A 248 14.22 9.09 43.53
C SER A 248 15.31 9.90 44.24
N LYS A 249 15.05 10.29 45.51
CA LYS A 249 16.01 11.00 46.36
C LYS A 249 17.27 10.18 46.64
N MET A 250 17.14 8.88 46.89
CA MET A 250 18.28 7.99 47.14
C MET A 250 19.14 7.75 45.89
N LEU A 251 18.54 7.78 44.70
CA LEU A 251 19.26 7.76 43.41
C LEU A 251 19.94 9.11 43.08
N GLY A 252 19.66 10.18 43.82
CA GLY A 252 20.11 11.53 43.48
C GLY A 252 19.34 12.17 42.31
N ASN A 253 18.21 11.58 41.92
CA ASN A 253 17.31 12.11 40.90
C ASN A 253 16.42 13.22 41.47
N GLY A 254 15.89 14.08 40.58
CA GLY A 254 14.92 15.10 40.98
C GLY A 254 13.59 14.51 41.46
N GLU A 255 12.89 15.21 42.35
CA GLU A 255 11.64 14.76 43.01
C GLU A 255 10.47 14.40 42.06
N GLN A 256 10.62 14.63 40.76
CA GLN A 256 9.62 14.30 39.73
C GLN A 256 9.87 12.95 39.02
N THR A 257 10.99 12.26 39.26
CA THR A 257 11.21 10.92 38.67
C THR A 257 10.48 9.84 39.46
N LYS A 258 9.94 8.84 38.76
CA LYS A 258 9.22 7.69 39.32
C LYS A 258 10.00 6.40 38.98
N PRO A 259 11.11 6.10 39.67
CA PRO A 259 11.98 4.99 39.28
C PRO A 259 11.32 3.61 39.38
N VAL A 260 10.40 3.40 40.32
CA VAL A 260 9.78 2.09 40.59
C VAL A 260 8.61 1.82 39.63
N PHE A 261 8.46 0.56 39.21
CA PHE A 261 7.22 0.03 38.62
C PHE A 261 6.37 -0.58 39.73
N PHE A 262 5.25 0.06 40.09
CA PHE A 262 4.34 -0.48 41.10
C PHE A 262 3.24 -1.35 40.48
N VAL A 263 2.67 -2.20 41.31
CA VAL A 263 1.60 -3.13 40.98
C VAL A 263 0.49 -3.04 42.02
N PHE A 264 -0.76 -3.16 41.59
CA PHE A 264 -1.94 -3.13 42.46
C PHE A 264 -2.63 -4.50 42.42
N HIS A 265 -2.55 -5.26 43.51
CA HIS A 265 -3.31 -6.50 43.67
C HIS A 265 -4.64 -6.21 44.39
N GLY A 266 -5.73 -6.84 43.94
CA GLY A 266 -7.02 -6.73 44.62
C GLY A 266 -7.81 -5.43 44.38
N GLY A 267 -7.99 -5.04 43.12
CA GLY A 267 -8.72 -3.81 42.77
C GLY A 267 -10.24 -3.86 42.96
N SER A 268 -10.87 -5.04 43.08
CA SER A 268 -12.34 -5.19 43.14
C SER A 268 -12.94 -4.60 44.42
N GLY A 269 -13.64 -3.47 44.28
CA GLY A 269 -14.20 -2.69 45.39
C GLY A 269 -13.49 -1.36 45.66
N SER A 270 -12.36 -1.10 44.99
CA SER A 270 -11.70 0.22 44.96
C SER A 270 -12.58 1.24 44.23
N THR A 271 -12.45 2.53 44.56
CA THR A 271 -13.10 3.58 43.76
C THR A 271 -12.24 3.94 42.54
N GLU A 272 -12.87 4.48 41.50
CA GLU A 272 -12.20 5.07 40.33
C GLU A 272 -11.11 6.09 40.75
N GLN A 273 -11.34 6.83 41.85
CA GLN A 273 -10.40 7.81 42.37
C GLN A 273 -9.16 7.15 43.01
N ASP A 274 -9.32 6.02 43.71
CA ASP A 274 -8.20 5.29 44.32
C ASP A 274 -7.30 4.70 43.23
N ILE A 275 -7.92 4.08 42.22
CA ILE A 275 -7.24 3.53 41.03
C ILE A 275 -6.49 4.64 40.28
N ALA A 276 -7.15 5.76 39.99
CA ALA A 276 -6.52 6.90 39.32
C ALA A 276 -5.37 7.52 40.13
N THR A 277 -5.45 7.50 41.47
CA THR A 277 -4.38 7.96 42.35
C THR A 277 -3.18 7.01 42.29
N ALA A 278 -3.40 5.71 42.41
CA ALA A 278 -2.36 4.69 42.36
C ALA A 278 -1.61 4.70 41.01
N VAL A 279 -2.34 4.80 39.88
CA VAL A 279 -1.76 4.95 38.54
C VAL A 279 -0.95 6.26 38.43
N ASN A 280 -1.42 7.37 39.00
CA ASN A 280 -0.64 8.62 39.05
C ASN A 280 0.66 8.49 39.87
N HIS A 281 0.74 7.58 40.85
CA HIS A 281 1.97 7.28 41.60
C HIS A 281 2.86 6.19 40.98
N GLY A 282 2.50 5.67 39.80
CA GLY A 282 3.36 4.78 39.00
C GLY A 282 3.01 3.30 39.09
N VAL A 283 1.77 2.96 39.44
CA VAL A 283 1.22 1.63 39.14
C VAL A 283 1.14 1.43 37.62
N VAL A 284 1.66 0.31 37.13
CA VAL A 284 1.67 -0.07 35.69
C VAL A 284 0.93 -1.38 35.39
N LYS A 285 0.65 -2.18 36.42
CA LYS A 285 -0.16 -3.42 36.37
C LYS A 285 -1.21 -3.39 37.48
N MET A 286 -2.44 -3.86 37.19
CA MET A 286 -3.43 -4.17 38.23
C MET A 286 -4.04 -5.56 38.00
N ASN A 287 -4.13 -6.38 39.04
CA ASN A 287 -4.75 -7.70 38.93
C ASN A 287 -6.28 -7.57 38.91
N VAL A 288 -6.93 -8.23 37.94
CA VAL A 288 -8.38 -8.18 37.74
C VAL A 288 -8.91 -9.60 37.50
N ASP A 289 -9.35 -10.26 38.57
CA ASP A 289 -9.83 -11.64 38.51
C ASP A 289 -11.34 -11.77 38.77
N THR A 290 -11.78 -11.66 40.03
CA THR A 290 -13.11 -12.12 40.48
C THR A 290 -14.28 -11.54 39.69
N ASP A 291 -14.21 -10.25 39.33
CA ASP A 291 -15.23 -9.60 38.50
C ASP A 291 -15.34 -10.20 37.10
N THR A 292 -14.23 -10.69 36.53
CA THR A 292 -14.20 -11.30 35.19
C THR A 292 -14.77 -12.72 35.22
N GLN A 293 -14.47 -13.50 36.27
CA GLN A 293 -15.12 -14.80 36.50
C GLN A 293 -16.64 -14.63 36.66
N TRP A 294 -17.06 -13.64 37.45
CA TRP A 294 -18.48 -13.31 37.66
C TRP A 294 -19.15 -12.84 36.37
N ALA A 295 -18.51 -11.97 35.60
CA ALA A 295 -19.00 -11.54 34.30
C ALA A 295 -19.15 -12.70 33.31
N TYR A 296 -18.17 -13.62 33.24
CA TYR A 296 -18.24 -14.81 32.40
C TYR A 296 -19.40 -15.73 32.82
N TRP A 297 -19.60 -15.96 34.12
CA TRP A 297 -20.75 -16.70 34.66
C TRP A 297 -22.11 -16.05 34.30
N ILE A 298 -22.22 -14.72 34.36
CA ILE A 298 -23.47 -14.01 34.01
C ILE A 298 -23.89 -14.29 32.56
N GLY A 299 -22.96 -14.41 31.61
CA GLY A 299 -23.27 -14.72 30.21
C GLY A 299 -23.92 -16.10 30.06
N LEU A 300 -23.34 -17.13 30.70
CA LEU A 300 -23.92 -18.46 30.75
C LEU A 300 -25.28 -18.49 31.45
N LYS A 301 -25.39 -17.81 32.60
CA LYS A 301 -26.63 -17.73 33.38
C LYS A 301 -27.77 -17.12 32.57
N ASN A 302 -27.54 -15.96 31.98
CA ASN A 302 -28.55 -15.24 31.20
C ASN A 302 -28.97 -16.05 29.97
N TYR A 303 -28.00 -16.63 29.25
CA TYR A 303 -28.29 -17.51 28.11
C TYR A 303 -29.16 -18.71 28.48
N TYR A 304 -28.89 -19.32 29.65
CA TYR A 304 -29.72 -20.41 30.18
C TYR A 304 -31.12 -19.94 30.57
N GLU A 305 -31.26 -18.76 31.19
CA GLU A 305 -32.57 -18.21 31.56
C GLU A 305 -33.41 -17.87 30.33
N ASP A 306 -32.84 -17.24 29.30
CA ASP A 306 -33.50 -16.89 28.03
C ASP A 306 -33.91 -18.11 27.20
N ASN A 307 -33.14 -19.21 27.27
CA ASN A 307 -33.38 -20.43 26.51
C ASN A 307 -33.91 -21.60 27.35
N LYS A 308 -34.33 -21.32 28.59
CA LYS A 308 -34.61 -22.33 29.63
C LYS A 308 -35.48 -23.48 29.15
N GLU A 309 -36.62 -23.18 28.51
CA GLU A 309 -37.57 -24.18 28.01
C GLU A 309 -36.97 -25.15 26.97
N ARG A 310 -35.96 -24.70 26.19
CA ARG A 310 -35.31 -25.49 25.14
C ARG A 310 -34.07 -26.25 25.63
N LEU A 311 -33.54 -25.87 26.79
CA LEU A 311 -32.35 -26.49 27.39
C LEU A 311 -32.68 -27.62 28.37
N GLN A 312 -33.96 -28.05 28.46
CA GLN A 312 -34.38 -29.18 29.30
C GLN A 312 -34.27 -30.55 28.61
N ASP A 313 -34.26 -30.60 27.27
CA ASP A 313 -34.19 -31.84 26.48
C ASP A 313 -33.47 -31.60 25.14
N GLN A 314 -32.88 -32.64 24.55
CA GLN A 314 -32.27 -32.61 23.23
C GLN A 314 -33.29 -32.37 22.10
N VAL A 315 -34.57 -32.68 22.34
CA VAL A 315 -35.67 -32.48 21.38
C VAL A 315 -36.78 -31.66 22.02
N SER A 316 -37.28 -30.64 21.32
CA SER A 316 -38.39 -29.80 21.79
C SER A 316 -39.74 -30.56 21.77
N PRO A 317 -40.77 -30.09 22.50
CA PRO A 317 -42.10 -30.73 22.51
C PRO A 317 -42.79 -30.86 21.14
N ASP A 318 -42.37 -30.08 20.14
CA ASP A 318 -42.81 -30.16 18.74
C ASP A 318 -41.88 -30.99 17.83
N GLY A 319 -40.97 -31.78 18.42
CA GLY A 319 -40.15 -32.77 17.73
C GLY A 319 -38.88 -32.24 17.06
N LYS A 320 -38.45 -31.00 17.32
CA LYS A 320 -37.28 -30.39 16.67
C LYS A 320 -36.01 -30.56 17.51
N PRO A 321 -34.84 -30.83 16.91
CA PRO A 321 -33.58 -30.90 17.67
C PRO A 321 -33.15 -29.55 18.25
N ASN A 322 -32.91 -29.51 19.56
CA ASN A 322 -32.43 -28.32 20.28
C ASN A 322 -30.90 -28.12 20.14
N LYS A 323 -30.19 -28.88 19.30
CA LYS A 323 -28.72 -28.87 19.20
C LYS A 323 -28.13 -27.46 19.11
N LYS A 324 -28.75 -26.56 18.35
CA LYS A 324 -28.28 -25.17 18.19
C LYS A 324 -28.33 -24.31 19.46
N PHE A 325 -28.91 -24.81 20.55
CA PHE A 325 -28.95 -24.15 21.86
C PHE A 325 -27.96 -24.78 22.86
N TYR A 326 -27.75 -26.10 22.82
CA TYR A 326 -26.83 -26.80 23.72
C TYR A 326 -25.45 -27.12 23.10
N ASP A 327 -25.17 -26.66 21.87
CA ASP A 327 -23.81 -26.68 21.30
C ASP A 327 -22.91 -25.73 22.11
N PRO A 328 -21.79 -26.22 22.70
CA PRO A 328 -20.96 -25.41 23.59
C PRO A 328 -20.48 -24.10 22.97
N ARG A 329 -20.27 -24.07 21.65
CA ARG A 329 -19.81 -22.88 20.91
C ARG A 329 -20.80 -21.70 20.98
N VAL A 330 -22.04 -21.93 21.40
CA VAL A 330 -23.06 -20.88 21.57
C VAL A 330 -23.04 -20.34 23.00
N PHE A 331 -23.26 -21.19 24.01
CA PHE A 331 -23.34 -20.71 25.40
C PHE A 331 -21.99 -20.26 25.98
N ILE A 332 -20.87 -20.83 25.50
CA ILE A 332 -19.53 -20.32 25.83
C ILE A 332 -19.34 -18.92 25.22
N ARG A 333 -19.78 -18.70 23.97
CA ARG A 333 -19.64 -17.39 23.31
C ARG A 333 -20.44 -16.27 24.00
N GLU A 334 -21.60 -16.58 24.59
CA GLU A 334 -22.31 -15.60 25.43
C GLU A 334 -21.58 -15.30 26.76
N SER A 335 -20.80 -16.26 27.28
CA SER A 335 -19.93 -16.07 28.45
C SER A 335 -18.70 -15.20 28.12
N GLU A 336 -18.09 -15.43 26.95
CA GLU A 336 -17.02 -14.59 26.41
C GLU A 336 -17.50 -13.14 26.22
N LYS A 337 -18.67 -12.92 25.62
CA LYS A 337 -19.24 -11.58 25.37
C LYS A 337 -19.46 -10.75 26.65
N THR A 338 -19.81 -11.37 27.77
CA THR A 338 -19.97 -10.65 29.04
C THR A 338 -18.63 -10.40 29.73
N MET A 339 -17.70 -11.34 29.66
CA MET A 339 -16.31 -11.14 30.12
C MET A 339 -15.60 -10.03 29.33
N ILE A 340 -15.75 -10.01 27.99
CA ILE A 340 -15.20 -8.97 27.10
C ILE A 340 -15.56 -7.57 27.60
N LYS A 341 -16.84 -7.35 27.93
CA LYS A 341 -17.32 -6.06 28.46
C LYS A 341 -16.72 -5.69 29.81
N ARG A 342 -16.49 -6.66 30.72
CA ARG A 342 -15.82 -6.35 32.01
C ARG A 342 -14.34 -6.05 31.82
N VAL A 343 -13.65 -6.74 30.90
CA VAL A 343 -12.25 -6.42 30.56
C VAL A 343 -12.13 -5.04 29.90
N GLN A 344 -13.04 -4.70 28.97
CA GLN A 344 -13.13 -3.36 28.39
C GLN A 344 -13.38 -2.27 29.46
N GLN A 345 -14.27 -2.53 30.43
CA GLN A 345 -14.47 -1.64 31.57
C GLN A 345 -13.20 -1.53 32.43
N ALA A 346 -12.56 -2.64 32.81
CA ALA A 346 -11.33 -2.63 33.62
C ALA A 346 -10.20 -1.86 32.94
N CYS A 347 -10.08 -1.97 31.63
CA CYS A 347 -9.19 -1.15 30.83
C CYS A 347 -9.56 0.35 30.88
N ALA A 348 -10.84 0.71 30.79
CA ALA A 348 -11.28 2.10 30.95
C ALA A 348 -11.01 2.65 32.35
N ASP A 349 -11.29 1.85 33.41
CA ASP A 349 -11.03 2.17 34.82
C ASP A 349 -9.55 2.52 35.06
N LEU A 350 -8.63 1.85 34.33
CA LEU A 350 -7.17 2.03 34.42
C LEU A 350 -6.61 3.03 33.39
N GLY A 351 -7.44 3.67 32.56
CA GLY A 351 -7.02 4.56 31.47
C GLY A 351 -6.36 3.85 30.27
N ASN A 352 -6.44 2.52 30.18
CA ASN A 352 -5.87 1.67 29.14
C ASN A 352 -6.86 1.48 27.97
N VAL A 353 -7.24 2.58 27.31
CA VAL A 353 -8.16 2.61 26.14
C VAL A 353 -7.56 3.48 25.05
N ASP A 354 -7.81 3.13 23.77
CA ASP A 354 -7.38 3.87 22.57
C ASP A 354 -5.89 4.27 22.58
N ARG A 355 -5.04 3.32 23.01
CA ARG A 355 -3.57 3.51 23.03
C ARG A 355 -2.92 3.32 21.65
N PHE A 356 -3.72 3.17 20.58
CA PHE A 356 -3.32 3.32 19.18
C PHE A 356 -4.00 4.59 18.60
N ILE A 357 -3.23 5.61 18.22
CA ILE A 357 -3.75 6.93 17.85
C ILE A 357 -4.11 7.04 16.36
N TYR A 358 -5.36 7.43 16.07
CA TYR A 358 -5.81 8.05 14.81
C TYR A 358 -6.50 9.39 15.16
N LEU A 359 -6.42 10.42 14.30
CA LEU A 359 -6.86 11.79 14.64
C LEU A 359 -7.46 12.57 13.45
N SER A 360 -8.47 13.43 13.71
CA SER A 360 -9.18 14.23 12.70
C SER A 360 -10.01 15.41 13.29
N LEU A 361 -10.67 16.19 12.41
CA LEU A 361 -11.77 17.19 12.61
C LEU A 361 -11.46 18.73 12.72
N TYR A 362 -12.00 19.50 11.76
CA TYR A 362 -12.74 20.82 11.76
C TYR A 362 -12.35 22.02 12.69
N ASN A 363 -12.69 23.32 12.44
CA ASN A 363 -13.81 23.94 11.69
C ASN A 363 -13.57 25.42 11.19
N VAL A 364 -14.54 26.03 10.49
CA VAL A 364 -14.57 27.43 9.89
C VAL A 364 -14.69 28.60 10.91
N VAL A 365 -14.66 29.92 10.62
CA VAL A 365 -15.07 30.84 9.49
C VAL A 365 -14.16 32.12 9.49
N GLU A 366 -14.21 33.26 8.74
CA GLU A 366 -14.98 34.01 7.68
C GLU A 366 -13.98 35.07 7.04
N ALA A 367 -14.18 36.11 6.18
CA ALA A 367 -15.28 36.80 5.44
C ALA A 367 -14.76 37.68 4.24
N THR A 368 -15.72 38.27 3.49
CA THR A 368 -15.76 39.39 2.47
C THR A 368 -14.60 40.44 2.36
N ASN A 369 -14.28 41.10 1.21
CA ASN A 369 -15.07 41.47 0.00
C ASN A 369 -14.19 41.80 -1.26
N SER A 370 -14.76 41.82 -2.48
CA SER A 370 -14.06 42.01 -3.80
C SER A 370 -14.39 43.37 -4.50
N PRO A 371 -13.73 43.78 -5.64
CA PRO A 371 -14.10 43.27 -6.99
C PRO A 371 -12.95 43.07 -8.03
N SER A 372 -13.19 42.17 -8.99
CA SER A 372 -12.34 41.69 -10.12
C SER A 372 -12.50 42.56 -11.42
N PRO A 373 -12.21 42.16 -12.69
CA PRO A 373 -11.64 40.89 -13.25
C PRO A 373 -10.61 41.00 -14.43
N MET A 374 -9.99 39.86 -14.81
CA MET A 374 -9.87 39.30 -16.20
C MET A 374 -8.99 38.02 -16.19
N VAL A 375 -9.16 37.10 -17.15
CA VAL A 375 -8.58 35.71 -17.14
C VAL A 375 -8.06 35.29 -18.53
N HIS A 376 -6.98 34.51 -18.58
CA HIS A 376 -6.43 33.85 -19.78
C HIS A 376 -5.97 32.40 -19.49
N LEU A 377 -5.70 31.60 -20.55
CA LEU A 377 -5.38 30.16 -20.52
C LEU A 377 -3.95 29.89 -21.06
N ASP A 378 -3.36 28.75 -20.68
CA ASP A 378 -1.97 28.35 -20.99
C ASP A 378 -1.86 26.92 -21.56
N LEU A 379 -0.75 26.61 -22.26
CA LEU A 379 -0.52 25.42 -23.10
C LEU A 379 0.46 24.40 -22.50
N ALA A 380 0.65 24.38 -21.19
CA ALA A 380 1.66 23.57 -20.47
C ALA A 380 1.50 22.02 -20.52
N THR A 381 0.59 21.46 -21.33
CA THR A 381 0.08 20.08 -21.17
C THR A 381 0.84 18.95 -21.89
N HIS A 382 1.77 19.22 -22.80
CA HIS A 382 2.15 18.20 -23.81
C HIS A 382 3.61 17.72 -23.86
N LEU A 383 4.58 18.34 -23.20
CA LEU A 383 5.99 17.86 -23.22
C LEU A 383 6.73 18.07 -21.89
N ASN A 384 6.83 17.01 -21.08
CA ASN A 384 7.89 16.90 -20.06
C ASN A 384 8.02 15.45 -19.55
N HIS A 385 9.24 14.96 -19.34
CA HIS A 385 9.51 13.63 -18.75
C HIS A 385 9.34 13.61 -17.21
N ARG A 386 8.23 14.19 -16.76
CA ARG A 386 7.66 14.08 -15.39
C ARG A 386 6.13 13.90 -15.43
N ALA A 387 5.58 13.59 -16.61
CA ALA A 387 4.15 13.68 -16.92
C ALA A 387 3.40 12.33 -16.91
N PHE A 388 4.03 11.26 -16.46
CA PHE A 388 3.33 10.03 -16.06
C PHE A 388 3.52 9.88 -14.54
N GLY A 389 2.40 9.79 -13.84
CA GLY A 389 2.27 10.04 -12.40
C GLY A 389 0.88 10.59 -12.13
N ASP A 390 0.20 10.05 -11.12
CA ASP A 390 -1.25 9.86 -11.19
C ASP A 390 -2.07 11.15 -11.40
N GLY A 391 -3.10 11.05 -12.24
CA GLY A 391 -3.86 12.18 -12.78
C GLY A 391 -3.39 12.68 -14.16
N ALA A 392 -2.49 11.95 -14.85
CA ALA A 392 -2.15 12.18 -16.27
C ALA A 392 -3.24 11.69 -17.24
N ASP A 393 -4.51 11.90 -16.87
CA ASP A 393 -5.68 11.42 -17.60
C ASP A 393 -5.85 12.20 -18.92
N VAL A 394 -6.00 11.48 -20.03
CA VAL A 394 -6.13 12.04 -21.39
C VAL A 394 -7.55 11.86 -21.94
N ASP A 395 -8.43 11.14 -21.22
CA ASP A 395 -9.70 10.62 -21.73
C ASP A 395 -10.75 11.72 -22.03
N GLY A 396 -10.46 12.97 -21.66
CA GLY A 396 -11.30 14.15 -21.91
C GLY A 396 -11.07 14.90 -23.23
N PHE A 397 -10.03 14.62 -24.03
CA PHE A 397 -9.72 15.38 -25.25
C PHE A 397 -10.59 15.04 -26.48
N GLY A 398 -11.91 15.17 -26.33
CA GLY A 398 -12.90 14.88 -27.38
C GLY A 398 -13.00 15.93 -28.49
N GLN A 399 -12.31 15.71 -29.61
CA GLN A 399 -12.53 16.24 -30.98
C GLN A 399 -12.80 17.74 -31.25
N HIS A 400 -12.88 18.62 -30.25
CA HIS A 400 -12.96 20.07 -30.46
C HIS A 400 -11.60 20.67 -30.86
N TYR A 401 -11.11 20.36 -32.07
CA TYR A 401 -10.34 21.24 -32.98
C TYR A 401 -9.91 20.49 -34.26
N LEU A 402 -10.79 20.41 -35.26
CA LEU A 402 -10.45 20.02 -36.64
C LEU A 402 -10.80 21.14 -37.63
N PRO A 403 -9.84 21.97 -38.05
CA PRO A 403 -9.97 22.79 -39.25
C PRO A 403 -10.05 21.88 -40.50
N LYS A 404 -11.02 22.12 -41.38
CA LYS A 404 -11.12 21.36 -42.64
C LYS A 404 -10.09 21.85 -43.66
N HIS A 405 -9.22 20.93 -44.09
CA HIS A 405 -8.53 20.87 -45.40
C HIS A 405 -7.80 22.10 -45.97
N ASN A 406 -6.59 21.81 -46.48
CA ASN A 406 -5.78 22.58 -47.46
C ASN A 406 -5.02 23.80 -46.92
N GLU A 407 -3.74 23.59 -46.55
CA GLU A 407 -2.55 24.03 -47.31
C GLU A 407 -1.30 23.26 -46.77
N PRO A 408 -0.25 23.02 -47.59
CA PRO A 408 0.96 22.32 -47.14
C PRO A 408 2.04 23.27 -46.58
N ASN A 409 2.81 22.79 -45.60
CA ASN A 409 4.10 23.35 -45.16
C ASN A 409 4.09 24.79 -44.57
N THR A 410 3.24 25.08 -43.59
CA THR A 410 3.53 26.17 -42.62
C THR A 410 2.96 25.84 -41.24
N LEU A 411 3.76 26.02 -40.18
CA LEU A 411 3.30 26.10 -38.80
C LEU A 411 3.42 27.56 -38.35
N VAL A 412 2.33 28.16 -37.87
CA VAL A 412 2.30 29.53 -37.35
C VAL A 412 1.89 29.48 -35.88
N VAL A 413 2.63 30.17 -35.01
CA VAL A 413 2.40 30.23 -33.56
C VAL A 413 2.39 31.69 -33.10
N SER A 414 1.25 32.15 -32.58
CA SER A 414 1.03 33.45 -31.95
C SER A 414 -0.35 33.43 -31.26
N GLY A 415 -0.58 33.99 -30.07
CA GLY A 415 0.27 34.56 -29.02
C GLY A 415 -0.53 34.52 -27.69
N ASP A 416 -0.02 34.94 -26.53
CA ASP A 416 1.28 35.55 -26.24
C ASP A 416 2.04 34.74 -25.18
N LEU A 417 3.30 34.43 -25.49
CA LEU A 417 4.32 33.92 -24.58
C LEU A 417 5.54 34.84 -24.70
N LEU A 418 6.35 34.96 -23.64
CA LEU A 418 7.69 35.54 -23.76
C LEU A 418 8.63 34.54 -24.46
N SER A 419 8.46 34.43 -25.78
CA SER A 419 9.25 33.53 -26.63
C SER A 419 10.66 34.08 -26.86
N PHE A 420 11.69 33.38 -26.39
CA PHE A 420 13.05 33.55 -26.90
C PHE A 420 13.23 32.79 -28.23
N ALA A 421 12.50 33.25 -29.24
CA ALA A 421 12.61 32.84 -30.63
C ALA A 421 12.75 34.10 -31.51
N ASN A 422 14.00 34.40 -31.92
CA ASN A 422 14.43 35.54 -32.74
C ASN A 422 14.16 36.97 -32.22
N PRO A 423 15.15 37.59 -31.55
CA PRO A 423 15.40 39.03 -31.63
C PRO A 423 16.32 39.38 -32.83
N PHE A 424 16.02 38.88 -34.03
CA PHE A 424 16.78 39.15 -35.26
C PHE A 424 16.07 40.12 -36.22
N SER A 425 15.62 41.26 -35.69
CA SER A 425 15.46 42.49 -36.46
C SER A 425 15.98 43.68 -35.65
N SER A 426 16.58 44.65 -36.32
CA SER A 426 17.32 45.73 -35.67
C SER A 426 16.40 46.80 -35.06
N ASP A 427 16.27 46.82 -33.74
CA ASP A 427 16.82 47.93 -32.96
C ASP A 427 17.01 47.59 -31.46
N LYS A 428 17.71 48.44 -30.72
CA LYS A 428 18.25 48.13 -29.38
C LYS A 428 17.18 48.05 -28.28
N GLY A 429 17.07 46.92 -27.55
CA GLY A 429 16.32 46.97 -26.28
C GLY A 429 15.94 45.72 -25.48
N ALA A 430 16.42 44.49 -25.73
CA ALA A 430 16.17 43.36 -24.81
C ALA A 430 17.22 42.24 -24.95
N ASN A 431 17.39 41.46 -23.87
CA ASN A 431 18.35 40.35 -23.66
C ASN A 431 18.74 39.54 -24.92
N THR A 432 20.04 39.48 -25.22
CA THR A 432 20.60 38.72 -26.36
C THR A 432 21.55 37.59 -25.93
N PHE A 433 21.43 36.47 -26.65
CA PHE A 433 22.42 35.38 -26.70
C PHE A 433 23.25 35.55 -27.97
N ASP A 434 24.56 35.31 -27.90
CA ASP A 434 25.44 35.34 -29.08
C ASP A 434 25.92 33.91 -29.42
N ASN A 435 25.67 33.50 -30.66
CA ASN A 435 26.09 32.19 -31.19
C ASN A 435 27.47 32.32 -31.83
N ILE A 436 28.49 31.62 -31.31
CA ILE A 436 29.84 31.62 -31.88
C ILE A 436 30.22 30.20 -32.30
N CYS A 437 30.33 29.99 -33.61
CA CYS A 437 30.85 28.73 -34.17
C CYS A 437 32.39 28.80 -34.18
N ILE A 438 33.01 28.35 -33.10
CA ILE A 438 34.47 28.41 -32.92
C ILE A 438 35.10 27.18 -33.57
N GLN A 439 35.83 27.39 -34.67
CA GLN A 439 36.83 26.43 -35.13
C GLN A 439 38.11 26.64 -34.33
N ASP A 440 38.37 25.76 -33.36
CA ASP A 440 39.68 25.62 -32.74
C ASP A 440 40.16 24.16 -32.87
N ASN A 441 41.39 23.99 -33.34
CA ASN A 441 42.11 22.71 -33.48
C ASN A 441 41.29 21.54 -34.08
N ASP A 442 40.91 21.65 -35.36
CA ASP A 442 40.35 20.59 -36.23
C ASP A 442 39.04 19.92 -35.77
N LYS A 443 38.31 20.51 -34.81
CA LYS A 443 37.00 20.03 -34.35
C LYS A 443 35.93 21.12 -34.44
N PRO A 444 34.75 20.85 -35.04
CA PRO A 444 33.63 21.78 -35.00
C PRO A 444 32.96 21.74 -33.61
N HIS A 445 33.00 22.87 -32.91
CA HIS A 445 32.28 23.08 -31.66
C HIS A 445 31.23 24.19 -31.85
N THR A 446 29.99 23.92 -31.45
CA THR A 446 28.96 24.96 -31.34
C THR A 446 29.00 25.52 -29.93
N VAL A 447 29.28 26.82 -29.80
CA VAL A 447 29.39 27.51 -28.51
C VAL A 447 28.32 28.61 -28.43
N TYR A 448 27.55 28.58 -27.36
CA TYR A 448 26.55 29.60 -27.02
C TYR A 448 27.08 30.43 -25.86
N GLU A 449 27.31 31.73 -26.04
CA GLU A 449 27.81 32.63 -24.99
C GLU A 449 26.69 33.47 -24.37
N PHE A 450 26.74 33.60 -23.04
CA PHE A 450 25.78 34.37 -22.26
C PHE A 450 26.34 35.77 -21.97
N SER A 451 25.61 36.82 -22.35
CA SER A 451 26.10 38.20 -22.20
C SER A 451 26.23 38.60 -20.72
N ASN A 452 27.33 39.28 -20.39
CA ASN A 452 27.88 39.44 -19.04
C ASN A 452 27.07 40.37 -18.10
N SER A 453 25.81 40.68 -18.45
CA SER A 453 24.89 41.56 -17.73
C SER A 453 23.58 40.89 -17.30
N THR A 454 23.30 39.66 -17.75
CA THR A 454 21.99 38.98 -17.56
C THR A 454 22.09 37.53 -17.10
N ALA A 455 23.28 37.08 -16.68
CA ALA A 455 23.52 35.71 -16.24
C ALA A 455 22.90 35.41 -14.85
N SER A 456 21.59 35.14 -14.83
CA SER A 456 20.88 34.58 -13.68
C SER A 456 21.14 33.09 -13.51
N SER A 457 21.05 32.58 -12.28
CA SER A 457 20.96 31.13 -12.02
C SER A 457 19.82 30.49 -12.84
N LEU A 458 20.15 29.37 -13.49
CA LEU A 458 19.24 28.63 -14.35
C LEU A 458 18.78 27.34 -13.64
N GLY A 459 17.47 27.19 -13.46
CA GLY A 459 16.85 26.05 -12.78
C GLY A 459 16.72 24.78 -13.63
N GLY A 460 17.05 24.85 -14.93
CA GLY A 460 17.01 23.72 -15.84
C GLY A 460 17.29 24.14 -17.29
N LEU A 461 17.82 23.20 -18.07
CA LEU A 461 18.19 23.35 -19.47
C LEU A 461 17.73 22.12 -20.26
N TYR A 462 16.99 22.34 -21.34
CA TYR A 462 16.55 21.28 -22.25
C TYR A 462 16.99 21.59 -23.68
N ILE A 463 17.47 20.55 -24.38
CA ILE A 463 17.89 20.62 -25.79
C ILE A 463 17.03 19.66 -26.61
N LEU A 464 16.41 20.19 -27.67
CA LEU A 464 15.62 19.39 -28.60
C LEU A 464 16.50 18.89 -29.77
N VAL A 465 16.61 17.57 -29.90
CA VAL A 465 17.49 16.87 -30.86
C VAL A 465 16.70 15.90 -31.74
N SER A 466 17.00 15.77 -33.03
CA SER A 466 16.57 14.61 -33.83
C SER A 466 17.74 13.75 -34.30
N SER A 467 17.48 12.46 -34.56
CA SER A 467 18.43 11.54 -35.21
C SER A 467 17.79 10.82 -36.40
N SER A 468 18.54 10.71 -37.49
CA SER A 468 18.18 9.94 -38.68
C SER A 468 18.28 8.43 -38.48
N HIS A 469 19.37 7.95 -37.88
CA HIS A 469 19.71 6.52 -37.75
C HIS A 469 20.61 6.27 -36.53
N GLY A 470 20.54 5.06 -35.97
CA GLY A 470 21.58 4.53 -35.09
C GLY A 470 21.63 5.13 -33.68
N PRO A 471 22.39 4.51 -32.76
CA PRO A 471 22.54 5.01 -31.41
C PRO A 471 23.61 6.12 -31.39
N VAL A 472 23.21 7.37 -31.15
CA VAL A 472 24.13 8.52 -31.22
C VAL A 472 24.52 9.00 -29.83
N ILE A 473 25.82 9.06 -29.57
CA ILE A 473 26.39 9.56 -28.31
C ILE A 473 27.05 10.91 -28.56
N ALA A 474 26.63 11.94 -27.81
CA ALA A 474 27.17 13.30 -27.89
C ALA A 474 27.39 13.88 -26.50
N ASN A 475 28.41 14.74 -26.33
CA ASN A 475 28.71 15.38 -25.04
C ASN A 475 28.35 16.87 -25.11
N VAL A 476 27.55 17.33 -24.13
CA VAL A 476 27.24 18.74 -23.89
C VAL A 476 28.00 19.20 -22.65
N LYS A 477 28.86 20.20 -22.79
CA LYS A 477 29.67 20.79 -21.72
C LYS A 477 29.13 22.18 -21.38
N VAL A 478 28.73 22.37 -20.13
CA VAL A 478 28.27 23.66 -19.59
C VAL A 478 29.43 24.28 -18.82
N ILE A 479 29.75 25.56 -19.08
CA ILE A 479 30.83 26.30 -18.41
C ILE A 479 30.22 27.38 -17.51
N TYR A 480 30.78 27.51 -16.31
CA TYR A 480 30.33 28.46 -15.30
C TYR A 480 31.31 29.64 -15.11
N GLN A 481 30.83 30.69 -14.45
CA GLN A 481 31.56 31.94 -14.22
C GLN A 481 32.83 31.79 -13.37
N ASP A 482 32.94 30.70 -12.59
CA ASP A 482 34.16 30.30 -11.87
C ASP A 482 35.19 29.58 -12.76
N SER A 483 34.94 29.47 -14.07
CA SER A 483 35.69 28.70 -15.08
C SER A 483 35.67 27.17 -14.88
N SER A 484 34.80 26.64 -14.01
CA SER A 484 34.52 25.21 -13.93
C SER A 484 33.52 24.77 -15.02
N SER A 485 33.35 23.46 -15.21
CA SER A 485 32.38 22.94 -16.19
C SER A 485 31.75 21.60 -15.80
N SER A 486 30.47 21.43 -16.08
CA SER A 486 29.75 20.15 -16.04
C SER A 486 29.67 19.54 -17.44
N VAL A 487 29.66 18.21 -17.56
CA VAL A 487 29.45 17.51 -18.84
C VAL A 487 28.28 16.54 -18.72
N SER A 488 27.27 16.70 -19.57
CA SER A 488 26.18 15.74 -19.76
C SER A 488 26.46 14.91 -21.01
N GLN A 489 26.30 13.59 -20.91
CA GLN A 489 26.34 12.70 -22.07
C GLN A 489 24.92 12.42 -22.55
N ILE A 490 24.65 12.76 -23.80
CA ILE A 490 23.43 12.43 -24.53
C ILE A 490 23.62 11.06 -25.17
N VAL A 491 22.64 10.17 -25.01
CA VAL A 491 22.55 8.90 -25.74
C VAL A 491 21.17 8.83 -26.39
N VAL A 492 21.12 8.96 -27.71
CA VAL A 492 19.92 8.68 -28.51
C VAL A 492 19.94 7.19 -28.88
N PRO A 493 18.85 6.42 -28.73
CA PRO A 493 18.80 5.00 -29.10
C PRO A 493 18.54 4.75 -30.60
N ASP A 494 18.81 3.53 -31.07
CA ASP A 494 18.52 3.12 -32.44
C ASP A 494 17.07 2.64 -32.60
N TRP A 495 16.19 3.58 -32.95
CA TRP A 495 14.74 3.40 -33.04
C TRP A 495 14.27 2.45 -34.17
N GLN A 496 15.17 1.95 -35.03
CA GLN A 496 14.83 1.04 -36.14
C GLN A 496 15.05 -0.46 -35.83
N GLN A 497 15.54 -0.84 -34.65
CA GLN A 497 15.83 -2.25 -34.31
C GLN A 497 14.70 -2.99 -33.56
N GLU A 498 13.61 -2.31 -33.20
CA GLU A 498 12.41 -2.99 -32.69
C GLU A 498 11.70 -3.75 -33.82
N LYS A 499 11.47 -5.05 -33.61
CA LYS A 499 11.18 -5.98 -34.72
C LYS A 499 9.77 -5.90 -35.30
N ASP A 500 8.84 -5.24 -34.62
CA ASP A 500 7.44 -5.13 -35.06
C ASP A 500 7.15 -3.73 -35.62
N LEU A 501 7.56 -3.50 -36.87
CA LEU A 501 7.22 -2.28 -37.63
C LEU A 501 5.70 -2.04 -37.72
N ASN A 502 4.89 -3.10 -37.55
CA ASN A 502 3.42 -3.05 -37.45
C ASN A 502 2.90 -2.29 -36.20
N GLN A 503 3.74 -2.01 -35.20
CA GLN A 503 3.37 -1.13 -34.08
C GLN A 503 3.56 0.35 -34.42
N VAL A 504 4.55 0.71 -35.25
CA VAL A 504 4.84 2.12 -35.60
C VAL A 504 3.72 2.73 -36.44
N GLU A 505 3.06 1.95 -37.30
CA GLU A 505 1.85 2.39 -38.04
C GLU A 505 0.65 2.76 -37.13
N LYS A 506 0.73 2.51 -35.81
CA LYS A 506 -0.27 2.94 -34.81
C LYS A 506 0.17 4.14 -33.96
N TRP A 507 1.38 4.67 -34.16
CA TRP A 507 1.95 5.80 -33.40
C TRP A 507 2.27 7.02 -34.30
N ASP A 508 1.33 7.36 -35.19
CA ASP A 508 1.45 8.36 -36.28
C ASP A 508 1.47 9.84 -35.80
N TRP A 509 2.33 10.16 -34.83
CA TRP A 509 2.53 11.52 -34.30
C TRP A 509 3.98 11.87 -33.94
N LEU A 510 4.85 10.89 -33.64
CA LEU A 510 6.26 11.12 -33.26
C LEU A 510 7.26 11.06 -34.41
N THR A 511 6.98 10.32 -35.49
CA THR A 511 7.83 10.27 -36.69
C THR A 511 7.52 11.41 -37.64
N ARG A 512 8.51 12.24 -38.01
CA ARG A 512 8.36 13.28 -39.04
C ARG A 512 9.58 13.32 -39.99
N PRO A 513 9.43 13.87 -41.21
CA PRO A 513 10.55 14.05 -42.12
C PRO A 513 11.58 15.02 -41.54
N ILE A 514 12.85 14.61 -41.50
CA ILE A 514 13.96 15.50 -41.18
C ILE A 514 14.37 16.22 -42.47
N SER A 515 14.00 17.50 -42.57
CA SER A 515 14.18 18.40 -43.73
C SER A 515 13.39 17.99 -44.99
N ASN A 516 13.75 18.58 -46.15
CA ASN A 516 13.16 18.26 -47.46
C ASN A 516 13.63 16.89 -48.03
N SER A 517 14.42 16.11 -47.29
CA SER A 517 14.66 14.70 -47.58
C SER A 517 13.55 13.82 -46.99
N ASN A 518 13.11 12.79 -47.71
CA ASN A 518 12.10 11.82 -47.25
C ASN A 518 12.62 10.85 -46.15
N THR A 519 13.56 11.30 -45.32
CA THR A 519 14.18 10.54 -44.23
C THR A 519 13.37 10.78 -42.97
N LEU A 520 12.69 9.75 -42.48
CA LEU A 520 12.06 9.78 -41.15
C LEU A 520 13.15 9.71 -40.07
N GLY A 521 12.87 10.30 -38.91
CA GLY A 521 13.72 10.18 -37.73
C GLY A 521 12.98 10.53 -36.45
N GLY A 522 13.49 10.03 -35.32
CA GLY A 522 12.94 10.31 -34.00
C GLY A 522 13.33 11.72 -33.51
N LEU A 523 12.41 12.39 -32.82
CA LEU A 523 12.61 13.67 -32.15
C LEU A 523 12.64 13.47 -30.63
N TYR A 524 13.68 13.97 -29.98
CA TYR A 524 14.03 13.72 -28.58
C TYR A 524 14.21 15.04 -27.83
N SER A 525 13.67 15.12 -26.61
CA SER A 525 13.93 16.23 -25.68
C SER A 525 14.89 15.75 -24.60
N ILE A 526 16.10 16.28 -24.57
CA ILE A 526 17.16 15.81 -23.66
C ILE A 526 17.44 16.88 -22.59
N PRO A 527 17.33 16.53 -21.30
CA PRO A 527 17.76 17.42 -20.21
C PRO A 527 19.29 17.49 -20.14
N VAL A 528 19.82 18.67 -19.82
CA VAL A 528 21.24 18.90 -19.58
C VAL A 528 21.43 19.33 -18.13
N TYR A 529 22.37 18.68 -17.43
CA TYR A 529 22.65 18.96 -16.03
C TYR A 529 23.28 20.34 -15.82
N LEU A 530 22.74 21.08 -14.86
CA LEU A 530 23.27 22.35 -14.37
C LEU A 530 23.53 22.24 -12.86
N ASP A 531 24.62 22.85 -12.38
CA ASP A 531 24.77 23.16 -10.96
C ASP A 531 23.97 24.44 -10.64
N PRO A 532 22.84 24.36 -9.90
CA PRO A 532 21.95 25.50 -9.68
C PRO A 532 22.58 26.57 -8.76
N ALA A 533 23.70 26.28 -8.10
CA ALA A 533 24.45 27.24 -7.30
C ALA A 533 25.44 28.07 -8.12
N ARG A 534 25.57 27.84 -9.43
CA ARG A 534 26.57 28.51 -10.29
C ARG A 534 25.94 29.23 -11.49
N THR A 535 26.51 30.41 -11.77
CA THR A 535 26.21 31.20 -12.96
C THR A 535 26.79 30.54 -14.21
N VAL A 536 25.97 30.19 -15.20
CA VAL A 536 26.42 29.70 -16.51
C VAL A 536 26.95 30.86 -17.36
N ILE A 537 28.06 30.66 -18.08
CA ILE A 537 28.62 31.64 -19.03
C ILE A 537 28.66 31.13 -20.48
N SER A 538 28.76 29.82 -20.70
CA SER A 538 28.62 29.23 -22.04
C SER A 538 28.19 27.77 -22.02
N ILE A 539 27.67 27.30 -23.15
CA ILE A 539 27.36 25.89 -23.42
C ILE A 539 28.06 25.49 -24.72
N GLU A 540 28.83 24.40 -24.68
CA GLU A 540 29.50 23.79 -25.81
C GLU A 540 28.88 22.43 -26.13
N MET A 541 28.58 22.14 -27.40
CA MET A 541 28.31 20.77 -27.84
C MET A 541 29.42 20.28 -28.78
N ALA A 542 29.94 19.09 -28.49
CA ALA A 542 30.95 18.43 -29.33
C ALA A 542 30.28 17.50 -30.34
N ILE A 543 30.35 17.84 -31.63
CA ILE A 543 29.83 17.00 -32.72
C ILE A 543 30.78 15.81 -32.94
N PRO A 544 30.31 14.54 -32.95
CA PRO A 544 31.16 13.38 -33.17
C PRO A 544 31.95 13.43 -34.49
N SER A 545 33.23 13.05 -34.47
CA SER A 545 34.14 13.20 -35.61
C SER A 545 33.81 12.34 -36.85
N GLN A 546 32.82 11.46 -36.76
CA GLN A 546 32.31 10.69 -37.91
C GLN A 546 31.37 11.50 -38.83
N LEU A 547 30.98 12.71 -38.44
CA LEU A 547 30.05 13.59 -39.18
C LEU A 547 30.71 14.61 -40.12
N GLN A 548 32.03 14.54 -40.35
CA GLN A 548 32.75 15.56 -41.13
C GLN A 548 32.65 15.34 -42.64
N SER A 549 32.01 16.27 -43.37
CA SER A 549 32.31 16.51 -44.79
C SER A 549 32.37 18.02 -45.10
N SER A 550 32.89 18.37 -46.28
CA SER A 550 33.74 19.57 -46.46
C SER A 550 33.04 20.91 -46.68
N SER A 551 33.54 21.93 -45.97
CA SER A 551 33.68 23.35 -46.35
C SER A 551 32.46 24.13 -46.87
N PRO A 552 31.92 25.12 -46.10
CA PRO A 552 30.88 26.02 -46.58
C PRO A 552 31.40 27.03 -47.62
N SER A 553 30.49 27.57 -48.44
CA SER A 553 30.79 28.60 -49.45
C SER A 553 30.23 29.98 -49.08
N SER A 554 30.81 31.05 -49.60
CA SER A 554 30.56 32.43 -49.15
C SER A 554 29.30 33.07 -49.75
N PRO A 555 28.58 33.93 -49.00
CA PRO A 555 27.27 34.47 -49.40
C PRO A 555 27.38 35.54 -50.51
N ARG A 556 26.38 35.55 -51.40
CA ARG A 556 26.25 36.57 -52.46
C ARG A 556 25.70 37.89 -51.89
N ARG A 557 26.12 39.00 -52.49
CA ARG A 557 25.56 40.35 -52.26
C ARG A 557 24.88 40.85 -53.53
N ASN A 558 23.92 41.78 -53.39
CA ASN A 558 23.32 42.47 -54.54
C ASN A 558 24.07 43.76 -54.90
N ASN A 559 23.68 44.41 -56.00
CA ASN A 559 24.43 45.52 -56.60
C ASN A 559 24.51 46.80 -55.76
N ASN A 560 23.77 46.91 -54.65
CA ASN A 560 23.89 48.02 -53.69
C ASN A 560 24.73 47.63 -52.44
N GLY A 561 25.43 46.48 -52.48
CA GLY A 561 26.32 46.02 -51.40
C GLY A 561 25.62 45.37 -50.21
N ALA A 562 24.29 45.39 -50.19
CA ALA A 562 23.44 44.75 -49.20
C ALA A 562 23.31 43.22 -49.42
N VAL A 563 22.98 42.52 -48.34
CA VAL A 563 22.60 41.10 -48.34
C VAL A 563 21.08 40.99 -48.59
N ASP A 564 20.64 39.93 -49.26
CA ASP A 564 19.22 39.69 -49.53
C ASP A 564 18.51 39.11 -48.28
N PRO A 565 17.45 39.74 -47.73
CA PRO A 565 16.79 39.27 -46.52
C PRO A 565 16.02 37.94 -46.69
N THR A 566 15.77 37.48 -47.92
CA THR A 566 14.85 36.35 -48.18
C THR A 566 15.47 34.96 -47.98
N SER A 567 16.67 34.86 -47.39
CA SER A 567 17.40 33.60 -47.21
C SER A 567 17.93 33.35 -45.78
N ALA A 568 17.18 33.80 -44.76
CA ALA A 568 17.59 33.76 -43.34
C ALA A 568 16.81 32.76 -42.46
N ALA A 569 16.79 31.47 -42.84
CA ALA A 569 16.39 30.36 -41.97
C ALA A 569 17.59 29.41 -41.78
N ALA A 570 18.54 29.80 -40.93
CA ALA A 570 19.81 29.12 -40.76
C ALA A 570 19.76 28.04 -39.67
N ALA A 571 19.31 26.84 -40.05
CA ALA A 571 19.74 25.63 -39.33
C ALA A 571 21.25 25.44 -39.53
N ILE A 572 21.96 24.90 -38.54
CA ILE A 572 23.32 24.39 -38.75
C ILE A 572 23.19 22.97 -39.29
N ASP A 573 22.78 22.87 -40.56
CA ASP A 573 22.78 21.60 -41.28
C ASP A 573 24.22 21.06 -41.36
N SER A 574 24.47 19.90 -40.77
CA SER A 574 25.51 19.02 -41.30
C SER A 574 25.11 18.68 -42.75
N PRO A 575 26.02 18.79 -43.74
CA PRO A 575 25.65 18.59 -45.14
C PRO A 575 24.99 17.23 -45.36
N PRO A 576 23.95 17.14 -46.22
CA PRO A 576 23.18 15.92 -46.40
C PRO A 576 24.10 14.76 -46.81
N PRO A 577 23.82 13.52 -46.35
CA PRO A 577 24.67 12.37 -46.62
C PRO A 577 24.95 12.22 -48.12
N GLN A 578 26.20 11.96 -48.46
CA GLN A 578 26.56 11.69 -49.85
C GLN A 578 25.81 10.44 -50.35
N LYS A 579 25.57 10.41 -51.66
CA LYS A 579 24.65 9.49 -52.34
C LYS A 579 24.94 7.98 -52.17
N ASP A 580 26.07 7.64 -51.55
CA ASP A 580 26.63 6.31 -51.48
C ASP A 580 26.48 5.67 -50.08
N ASP A 581 25.99 6.40 -49.06
CA ASP A 581 25.50 5.83 -47.80
C ASP A 581 24.31 6.62 -47.20
N PRO A 582 23.06 6.13 -47.33
CA PRO A 582 21.88 6.76 -46.74
C PRO A 582 21.69 6.50 -45.23
N PHE A 583 22.50 5.62 -44.62
CA PHE A 583 22.36 5.20 -43.22
C PHE A 583 23.23 5.99 -42.22
N ALA A 584 23.93 7.03 -42.69
CA ALA A 584 24.76 7.87 -41.82
C ALA A 584 23.94 8.51 -40.67
N PRO A 585 24.40 8.40 -39.41
CA PRO A 585 23.74 9.05 -38.27
C PRO A 585 24.00 10.56 -38.30
N SER A 586 22.96 11.38 -38.12
CA SER A 586 23.05 12.84 -38.05
C SER A 586 22.28 13.39 -36.85
N VAL A 587 22.70 14.53 -36.31
CA VAL A 587 22.13 15.16 -35.11
C VAL A 587 21.79 16.62 -35.41
N HIS A 588 20.53 16.98 -35.25
CA HIS A 588 19.98 18.30 -35.54
C HIS A 588 19.44 18.93 -34.27
N LEU A 589 19.78 20.19 -33.98
CA LEU A 589 19.43 20.89 -32.74
C LEU A 589 18.46 22.04 -33.05
N PHE A 590 17.24 21.97 -32.50
CA PHE A 590 16.13 22.84 -32.92
C PHE A 590 15.80 23.97 -31.94
N ALA A 591 15.94 23.72 -30.63
CA ALA A 591 15.59 24.66 -29.58
C ALA A 591 16.40 24.41 -28.30
N ILE A 592 16.59 25.48 -27.53
CA ILE A 592 17.17 25.45 -26.19
C ILE A 592 16.21 26.22 -25.28
N THR A 593 15.76 25.61 -24.18
CA THR A 593 14.88 26.24 -23.19
C THR A 593 15.57 26.30 -21.84
N ALA A 594 15.59 27.50 -21.24
CA ALA A 594 16.28 27.80 -19.99
C ALA A 594 15.34 28.50 -18.99
N LEU A 595 15.22 27.96 -17.79
CA LEU A 595 14.37 28.50 -16.72
C LEU A 595 15.18 29.46 -15.83
N SER A 596 14.94 30.77 -15.90
CA SER A 596 15.54 31.74 -14.97
C SER A 596 14.84 31.71 -13.61
N THR A 597 15.61 31.71 -12.52
CA THR A 597 15.06 31.81 -11.15
C THR A 597 14.72 33.25 -10.73
N THR A 598 14.68 34.21 -11.65
CA THR A 598 14.62 35.64 -11.33
C THR A 598 13.21 36.22 -11.46
N THR A 599 12.38 36.02 -10.42
CA THR A 599 11.27 36.97 -10.20
C THR A 599 11.88 38.30 -9.76
N THR A 600 11.75 39.35 -10.57
CA THR A 600 12.38 40.64 -10.27
C THR A 600 11.81 41.24 -8.98
N LEU A 601 12.63 41.32 -7.93
CA LEU A 601 12.30 42.00 -6.68
C LEU A 601 12.21 43.52 -6.91
N THR A 602 11.05 43.99 -7.37
CA THR A 602 10.72 45.41 -7.37
C THR A 602 10.52 45.88 -5.94
N THR A 603 11.49 46.63 -5.42
CA THR A 603 11.45 47.23 -4.08
C THR A 603 10.41 48.36 -4.01
N ALA A 604 9.15 47.96 -3.84
CA ALA A 604 8.07 48.87 -3.50
C ALA A 604 8.26 49.41 -2.06
N ASN A 605 9.00 50.51 -1.94
CA ASN A 605 9.09 51.26 -0.68
C ASN A 605 7.70 51.75 -0.25
N ASN A 606 7.08 51.11 0.74
CA ASN A 606 6.14 51.73 1.68
C ASN A 606 5.93 50.83 2.91
N ASN A 607 5.54 51.42 4.03
CA ASN A 607 5.49 50.75 5.32
C ASN A 607 4.09 50.15 5.60
N ASP A 608 3.90 48.86 5.35
CA ASP A 608 3.03 48.02 6.21
C ASP A 608 3.44 46.54 6.16
N GLY A 609 3.06 45.78 7.20
CA GLY A 609 3.69 44.52 7.60
C GLY A 609 3.06 43.23 7.09
N SER A 610 2.68 43.10 5.81
CA SER A 610 2.15 41.83 5.29
C SER A 610 2.36 41.57 3.79
N THR A 611 3.32 40.71 3.45
CA THR A 611 3.28 39.76 2.30
C THR A 611 4.53 38.88 2.31
N ARG A 612 4.39 37.59 1.96
CA ARG A 612 5.50 36.73 1.52
C ARG A 612 5.08 36.07 0.21
N ASN A 613 5.84 36.30 -0.85
CA ASN A 613 5.55 35.71 -2.15
C ASN A 613 5.85 34.19 -2.09
N SER A 614 4.89 33.39 -2.51
CA SER A 614 4.97 31.93 -2.52
C SER A 614 5.46 31.40 -3.87
N ALA A 615 6.16 30.26 -3.84
CA ALA A 615 6.72 29.61 -5.02
C ALA A 615 5.95 28.33 -5.40
N LEU A 616 4.63 28.36 -5.24
CA LEU A 616 3.71 27.26 -5.50
C LEU A 616 2.85 27.58 -6.73
N GLN A 617 2.72 26.62 -7.64
CA GLN A 617 1.84 26.70 -8.81
C GLN A 617 0.79 25.59 -8.77
N MET A 618 -0.41 25.87 -9.28
CA MET A 618 -1.40 24.85 -9.63
C MET A 618 -1.29 24.56 -11.12
N THR A 619 -0.95 23.33 -11.50
CA THR A 619 -0.72 22.92 -12.90
C THR A 619 -1.95 22.28 -13.54
N ALA A 620 -2.92 21.82 -12.74
CA ALA A 620 -4.24 21.41 -13.21
C ALA A 620 -5.29 21.49 -12.10
N ALA A 621 -6.55 21.72 -12.48
CA ALA A 621 -7.73 21.44 -11.66
C ALA A 621 -8.79 20.81 -12.57
N ARG A 622 -9.45 19.73 -12.12
CA ARG A 622 -10.39 18.95 -12.94
C ARG A 622 -11.52 18.37 -12.09
N ALA A 623 -12.75 18.43 -12.60
CA ALA A 623 -13.85 17.63 -12.08
C ALA A 623 -13.60 16.15 -12.38
N SER A 624 -13.96 15.27 -11.45
CA SER A 624 -13.92 13.81 -11.61
C SER A 624 -15.33 13.26 -11.44
N ARG A 625 -15.68 12.18 -12.16
CA ARG A 625 -16.93 11.43 -11.88
C ARG A 625 -16.78 10.48 -10.67
N ARG A 626 -15.57 10.38 -10.08
CA ARG A 626 -15.30 9.73 -8.79
C ARG A 626 -15.95 10.50 -7.63
N PHE A 627 -16.21 9.79 -6.53
CA PHE A 627 -16.81 10.37 -5.33
C PHE A 627 -16.23 9.78 -4.03
N TRP A 628 -16.40 10.52 -2.94
CA TRP A 628 -16.29 9.97 -1.58
C TRP A 628 -17.68 9.58 -1.05
N ASN A 629 -17.73 8.57 -0.18
CA ASN A 629 -18.95 8.03 0.41
C ASN A 629 -18.85 8.18 1.93
N ASP A 630 -19.77 8.95 2.52
CA ASP A 630 -19.84 9.25 3.95
C ASP A 630 -21.14 8.74 4.58
N ASN A 631 -21.56 7.53 4.18
CA ASN A 631 -22.76 6.81 4.64
C ASN A 631 -24.12 7.54 4.43
N THR A 632 -24.10 8.79 3.98
CA THR A 632 -25.25 9.71 3.95
C THR A 632 -25.39 10.47 2.63
N ALA A 633 -24.28 10.64 1.88
CA ALA A 633 -24.25 11.30 0.59
C ALA A 633 -23.13 10.72 -0.31
N LEU A 634 -23.27 10.94 -1.62
CA LEU A 634 -22.15 10.88 -2.57
C LEU A 634 -21.56 12.29 -2.66
N ILE A 635 -20.25 12.41 -2.48
CA ILE A 635 -19.55 13.69 -2.48
C ILE A 635 -18.59 13.71 -3.67
N PRO A 636 -18.90 14.45 -4.76
CA PRO A 636 -18.04 14.58 -5.93
C PRO A 636 -16.61 15.00 -5.59
N VAL A 637 -15.65 14.47 -6.34
CA VAL A 637 -14.22 14.77 -6.15
C VAL A 637 -13.71 15.71 -7.24
N LEU A 638 -13.04 16.79 -6.81
CA LEU A 638 -12.22 17.64 -7.64
C LEU A 638 -10.75 17.22 -7.49
N LEU A 639 -10.06 16.93 -8.60
CA LEU A 639 -8.63 16.63 -8.62
C LEU A 639 -7.84 17.91 -8.90
N ILE A 640 -6.92 18.30 -8.03
CA ILE A 640 -6.03 19.45 -8.21
C ILE A 640 -4.56 19.02 -8.15
N ARG A 641 -3.76 19.45 -9.13
CA ARG A 641 -2.33 19.14 -9.24
C ARG A 641 -1.49 20.38 -8.96
N LEU A 642 -0.54 20.25 -8.03
CA LEU A 642 0.32 21.32 -7.52
C LEU A 642 1.78 21.05 -7.88
N HIS A 643 2.56 22.11 -8.11
CA HIS A 643 3.99 22.06 -8.39
C HIS A 643 4.71 23.13 -7.55
N ASN A 644 5.62 22.71 -6.66
CA ASN A 644 6.50 23.63 -5.96
C ASN A 644 7.67 24.00 -6.88
N VAL A 645 7.68 25.23 -7.40
CA VAL A 645 8.77 25.77 -8.25
C VAL A 645 9.83 26.52 -7.43
N GLY A 646 9.70 26.50 -6.10
CA GLY A 646 10.61 27.16 -5.17
C GLY A 646 11.87 26.37 -4.84
N THR A 647 12.77 27.02 -4.10
CA THR A 647 14.01 26.45 -3.55
C THR A 647 13.87 25.94 -2.11
N LEU A 648 12.66 26.03 -1.53
CA LEU A 648 12.34 25.61 -0.16
C LEU A 648 11.23 24.58 -0.16
N TRP A 649 11.19 23.76 0.89
CA TRP A 649 10.04 22.92 1.20
C TRP A 649 8.83 23.78 1.57
N LEU A 650 7.64 23.28 1.23
CA LEU A 650 6.36 23.82 1.67
C LEU A 650 5.71 22.77 2.58
N ASP A 651 5.35 23.19 3.79
CA ASP A 651 4.86 22.32 4.86
C ASP A 651 3.40 22.67 5.23
N ASP A 652 2.66 21.68 5.72
CA ASP A 652 1.26 21.75 6.17
C ASP A 652 0.24 22.27 5.14
N ILE A 653 0.36 21.85 3.87
CA ILE A 653 -0.49 22.34 2.77
C ILE A 653 -1.93 21.85 2.94
N THR A 654 -2.86 22.79 3.09
CA THR A 654 -4.32 22.58 3.05
C THR A 654 -4.92 23.33 1.86
N LEU A 655 -5.75 22.63 1.08
CA LEU A 655 -6.40 23.14 -0.12
C LEU A 655 -7.93 23.16 0.04
N LEU A 656 -8.53 24.28 -0.36
CA LEU A 656 -9.95 24.59 -0.27
C LEU A 656 -10.48 25.09 -1.62
N VAL A 657 -11.76 24.83 -1.86
CA VAL A 657 -12.49 25.13 -3.09
C VAL A 657 -13.87 25.72 -2.74
N SER A 658 -14.26 26.81 -3.40
CA SER A 658 -15.63 27.34 -3.33
C SER A 658 -16.08 27.97 -4.66
N SER A 659 -17.38 28.00 -4.94
CA SER A 659 -17.93 28.69 -6.12
C SER A 659 -17.88 30.21 -5.96
N THR A 660 -17.52 30.90 -7.04
CA THR A 660 -17.68 32.36 -7.19
C THR A 660 -18.70 32.75 -8.27
N SER A 661 -19.01 31.85 -9.21
CA SER A 661 -20.16 31.94 -10.12
C SER A 661 -20.60 30.53 -10.56
N GLY A 662 -21.87 30.36 -10.93
CA GLY A 662 -22.49 29.07 -11.24
C GLY A 662 -23.33 28.53 -10.07
N PRO A 663 -23.61 27.21 -10.02
CA PRO A 663 -24.12 26.51 -8.84
C PRO A 663 -23.27 26.80 -7.59
N LEU A 664 -23.89 26.72 -6.40
CA LEU A 664 -23.16 26.92 -5.15
C LEU A 664 -22.31 25.68 -4.85
N VAL A 665 -21.00 25.89 -4.66
CA VAL A 665 -20.02 24.83 -4.40
C VAL A 665 -19.24 25.15 -3.15
N GLU A 666 -19.14 24.16 -2.25
CA GLU A 666 -18.42 24.27 -0.99
C GLU A 666 -17.55 23.03 -0.76
N THR A 667 -16.39 23.19 -0.13
CA THR A 667 -15.54 22.06 0.27
C THR A 667 -16.13 21.37 1.50
N VAL A 668 -16.53 20.10 1.34
CA VAL A 668 -16.86 19.22 2.47
C VAL A 668 -15.56 18.67 3.06
N TYR A 669 -14.64 18.23 2.19
CA TYR A 669 -13.41 17.55 2.58
C TYR A 669 -12.19 18.20 1.90
N PRO A 670 -11.33 18.92 2.65
CA PRO A 670 -10.18 19.62 2.08
C PRO A 670 -9.09 18.67 1.61
N GLY A 671 -8.44 19.00 0.50
CA GLY A 671 -7.19 18.36 0.11
C GLY A 671 -6.10 18.73 1.10
N LYS A 672 -5.25 17.77 1.49
CA LYS A 672 -4.13 17.98 2.40
C LYS A 672 -2.86 17.29 1.90
N LEU A 673 -1.71 17.89 2.21
CA LEU A 673 -0.38 17.36 1.93
C LEU A 673 0.60 17.93 2.95
N ASP A 674 1.20 17.07 3.77
CA ASP A 674 2.02 17.55 4.91
C ASP A 674 3.33 18.20 4.43
N HIS A 675 3.90 17.72 3.31
CA HIS A 675 5.13 18.26 2.73
C HIS A 675 5.16 18.28 1.19
N LEU A 676 5.75 19.31 0.58
CA LEU A 676 6.04 19.37 -0.86
C LEU A 676 7.40 20.03 -1.13
N ALA A 677 8.36 19.26 -1.63
CA ALA A 677 9.75 19.71 -1.79
C ALA A 677 10.00 20.53 -3.09
N PRO A 678 11.16 21.21 -3.19
CA PRO A 678 11.60 21.91 -4.40
C PRO A 678 11.51 21.08 -5.69
N GLY A 679 10.76 21.58 -6.67
CA GLY A 679 10.55 20.91 -7.96
C GLY A 679 9.60 19.71 -7.95
N HIS A 680 8.91 19.43 -6.83
CA HIS A 680 7.99 18.30 -6.71
C HIS A 680 6.60 18.66 -7.23
N VAL A 681 5.92 17.66 -7.81
CA VAL A 681 4.52 17.74 -8.25
C VAL A 681 3.69 16.74 -7.44
N SER A 682 2.52 17.15 -6.96
CA SER A 682 1.57 16.28 -6.23
C SER A 682 0.13 16.50 -6.71
N SER A 683 -0.70 15.48 -6.61
CA SER A 683 -2.12 15.46 -7.01
C SER A 683 -2.99 15.24 -5.77
N LEU A 684 -3.94 16.14 -5.50
CA LEU A 684 -4.83 16.10 -4.34
C LEU A 684 -6.28 15.95 -4.79
N ASP A 685 -7.00 15.02 -4.18
CA ASP A 685 -8.46 14.93 -4.25
C ASP A 685 -9.09 15.91 -3.21
N VAL A 686 -10.17 16.58 -3.59
CA VAL A 686 -10.97 17.47 -2.73
C VAL A 686 -12.45 17.11 -2.87
N GLY A 687 -13.12 16.85 -1.76
CA GLY A 687 -14.55 16.51 -1.74
C GLY A 687 -15.39 17.79 -1.70
N ILE A 688 -16.23 17.98 -2.70
CA ILE A 688 -17.08 19.17 -2.85
C ILE A 688 -18.57 18.80 -2.80
N GLN A 689 -19.38 19.66 -2.19
CA GLN A 689 -20.83 19.64 -2.32
C GLN A 689 -21.23 20.63 -3.42
N VAL A 690 -22.14 20.23 -4.30
CA VAL A 690 -22.72 21.07 -5.36
C VAL A 690 -24.21 21.23 -5.10
N ASN A 691 -24.68 22.48 -5.01
CA ASN A 691 -26.05 22.84 -4.68
C ASN A 691 -26.68 23.60 -5.87
N GLY A 692 -27.45 22.88 -6.70
CA GLY A 692 -28.19 23.39 -7.85
C GLY A 692 -28.65 22.26 -8.80
N ASP A 693 -29.65 22.53 -9.63
CA ASP A 693 -30.30 21.54 -10.53
C ASP A 693 -29.72 21.51 -11.97
N ASP A 694 -28.60 22.20 -12.23
CA ASP A 694 -28.07 22.47 -13.58
C ASP A 694 -26.74 21.74 -13.82
N ASP A 695 -26.83 20.44 -14.16
CA ASP A 695 -25.70 19.54 -14.42
C ASP A 695 -24.75 20.09 -15.52
N ASP A 696 -23.45 19.84 -15.37
CA ASP A 696 -22.37 20.28 -16.27
C ASP A 696 -22.28 21.82 -16.50
N ALA A 697 -22.98 22.65 -15.71
CA ALA A 697 -22.93 24.11 -15.79
C ALA A 697 -21.49 24.68 -15.57
N PRO A 698 -20.96 25.56 -16.45
CA PRO A 698 -19.62 26.14 -16.30
C PRO A 698 -19.48 27.07 -15.09
N THR A 699 -18.93 26.51 -14.01
CA THR A 699 -18.79 27.10 -12.67
C THR A 699 -17.40 27.74 -12.51
N ASP A 700 -17.32 28.96 -11.96
CA ASP A 700 -16.05 29.59 -11.61
C ASP A 700 -15.66 29.23 -10.17
N LEU A 701 -14.73 28.30 -9.99
CA LEU A 701 -14.25 27.84 -8.68
C LEU A 701 -13.04 28.63 -8.21
N HIS A 702 -13.10 29.19 -7.01
CA HIS A 702 -11.95 29.74 -6.31
C HIS A 702 -11.21 28.65 -5.54
N VAL A 703 -9.94 28.44 -5.88
CA VAL A 703 -9.02 27.52 -5.19
C VAL A 703 -8.13 28.34 -4.25
N GLN A 704 -8.18 28.05 -2.96
CA GLN A 704 -7.28 28.61 -1.94
C GLN A 704 -6.38 27.50 -1.40
N ILE A 705 -5.07 27.77 -1.33
CA ILE A 705 -4.06 26.90 -0.72
C ILE A 705 -3.37 27.65 0.41
N LYS A 706 -3.21 27.03 1.58
CA LYS A 706 -2.59 27.66 2.77
C LYS A 706 -1.88 26.65 3.67
N THR A 707 -1.01 27.13 4.56
CA THR A 707 -0.42 26.33 5.65
C THR A 707 -1.42 26.11 6.80
N LEU A 708 -1.12 25.19 7.72
CA LEU A 708 -1.84 25.02 9.00
C LEU A 708 -1.97 26.33 9.81
N HIS A 709 -0.96 27.19 9.74
CA HIS A 709 -0.97 28.52 10.37
C HIS A 709 -1.75 29.60 9.57
N GLY A 710 -2.53 29.19 8.56
CA GLY A 710 -3.37 30.10 7.76
C GLY A 710 -2.61 30.99 6.78
N THR A 711 -1.29 30.76 6.57
CA THR A 711 -0.53 31.53 5.59
C THR A 711 -0.90 31.06 4.19
N ILE A 712 -1.49 31.93 3.39
CA ILE A 712 -1.89 31.62 2.01
C ILE A 712 -0.64 31.38 1.16
N LEU A 713 -0.63 30.25 0.43
CA LEU A 713 0.42 29.79 -0.46
C LEU A 713 0.04 29.93 -1.94
N LEU A 714 -1.25 29.93 -2.28
CA LEU A 714 -1.75 30.22 -3.63
C LEU A 714 -3.25 30.53 -3.56
N GLU A 715 -3.72 31.49 -4.34
CA GLU A 715 -5.15 31.69 -4.64
C GLU A 715 -5.33 31.85 -6.15
N GLN A 716 -6.27 31.10 -6.73
CA GLN A 716 -6.49 31.07 -8.18
C GLN A 716 -7.93 30.64 -8.49
N THR A 717 -8.61 31.37 -9.39
CA THR A 717 -9.91 30.95 -9.91
C THR A 717 -9.73 30.06 -11.15
N VAL A 718 -10.46 28.94 -11.22
CA VAL A 718 -10.52 28.04 -12.39
C VAL A 718 -11.97 27.82 -12.79
N ARG A 719 -12.27 27.96 -14.08
CA ARG A 719 -13.61 27.69 -14.62
C ARG A 719 -13.72 26.23 -15.07
N LEU A 720 -14.67 25.48 -14.51
CA LEU A 720 -14.92 24.07 -14.83
C LEU A 720 -16.43 23.80 -14.95
N SER A 721 -16.82 22.98 -15.93
CA SER A 721 -18.13 22.32 -15.89
C SER A 721 -18.13 21.27 -14.80
N LEU A 722 -19.14 21.29 -13.92
CA LEU A 722 -19.21 20.37 -12.79
C LEU A 722 -20.05 19.15 -13.10
N ALA A 723 -19.36 18.01 -13.03
CA ALA A 723 -19.83 16.68 -13.35
C ALA A 723 -20.77 16.09 -12.28
N ALA A 724 -21.86 16.79 -11.95
CA ALA A 724 -22.97 16.26 -11.16
C ALA A 724 -23.52 14.95 -11.77
N HIS A 725 -24.13 14.07 -10.97
CA HIS A 725 -24.23 12.62 -11.27
C HIS A 725 -25.22 12.25 -12.40
N THR A 726 -24.90 12.60 -13.64
CA THR A 726 -25.64 12.23 -14.86
C THR A 726 -25.70 10.71 -15.05
N THR A 727 -26.88 10.18 -15.38
CA THR A 727 -27.07 8.78 -15.76
C THR A 727 -26.28 8.44 -17.02
N TYR A 728 -25.33 7.49 -16.92
CA TYR A 728 -24.53 7.02 -18.05
C TYR A 728 -25.41 6.49 -19.17
N GLN A 729 -25.19 6.99 -20.38
CA GLN A 729 -25.87 6.54 -21.59
C GLN A 729 -25.05 5.43 -22.27
N PRO A 730 -25.67 4.52 -23.06
CA PRO A 730 -24.95 3.46 -23.77
C PRO A 730 -24.21 3.98 -25.02
N THR A 731 -23.45 5.07 -24.87
CA THR A 731 -22.70 5.75 -25.91
C THR A 731 -21.26 5.99 -25.48
N LYS A 732 -20.32 5.85 -26.41
CA LYS A 732 -18.88 5.98 -26.12
C LYS A 732 -18.52 7.31 -25.45
N SER A 733 -19.12 8.43 -25.89
CA SER A 733 -18.89 9.77 -25.32
C SER A 733 -19.48 9.99 -23.92
N SER A 734 -20.40 9.14 -23.45
CA SER A 734 -20.88 9.15 -22.07
C SER A 734 -20.02 8.24 -21.20
N LEU A 735 -19.71 7.04 -21.68
CA LEU A 735 -19.01 6.01 -20.92
C LEU A 735 -17.51 6.29 -20.72
N GLN A 736 -16.85 6.97 -21.66
CA GLN A 736 -15.46 7.45 -21.50
C GLN A 736 -15.29 8.53 -20.41
N GLN A 737 -16.37 8.95 -19.75
CA GLN A 737 -16.30 9.84 -18.59
C GLN A 737 -16.21 9.07 -17.25
N HIS A 738 -16.44 7.75 -17.27
CA HIS A 738 -16.15 6.90 -16.12
C HIS A 738 -14.63 6.79 -15.91
N GLN A 739 -14.19 6.62 -14.66
CA GLN A 739 -12.77 6.69 -14.29
C GLN A 739 -12.44 5.63 -13.22
N ALA A 740 -11.24 5.05 -13.31
CA ALA A 740 -10.71 4.11 -12.32
C ALA A 740 -10.80 4.70 -10.89
N PRO A 741 -11.52 4.05 -9.95
CA PRO A 741 -11.84 4.66 -8.67
C PRO A 741 -10.65 4.65 -7.71
N THR A 742 -10.65 5.55 -6.72
CA THR A 742 -9.52 5.73 -5.79
C THR A 742 -9.18 4.43 -5.04
N TRP A 743 -10.18 3.62 -4.67
CA TRP A 743 -9.93 2.33 -4.02
C TRP A 743 -9.16 1.35 -4.93
N TYR A 744 -9.37 1.38 -6.25
CA TYR A 744 -8.68 0.51 -7.20
C TYR A 744 -7.22 0.94 -7.36
N LYS A 745 -6.98 2.25 -7.43
CA LYS A 745 -5.64 2.85 -7.46
C LYS A 745 -4.83 2.65 -6.17
N GLN A 746 -5.51 2.46 -5.05
CA GLN A 746 -4.93 2.10 -3.74
C GLN A 746 -4.88 0.58 -3.50
N ALA A 747 -5.53 -0.22 -4.36
CA ALA A 747 -5.55 -1.68 -4.20
C ALA A 747 -4.17 -2.28 -4.46
N LYS A 748 -3.48 -1.84 -5.53
CA LYS A 748 -2.10 -2.18 -5.95
C LYS A 748 -1.80 -3.67 -6.24
N PHE A 749 -2.43 -4.61 -5.54
CA PHE A 749 -2.21 -6.06 -5.65
C PHE A 749 -3.54 -6.84 -5.53
N GLY A 750 -3.76 -7.78 -6.45
CA GLY A 750 -4.94 -8.64 -6.51
C GLY A 750 -4.63 -10.07 -6.96
N ILE A 751 -5.57 -11.00 -6.73
CA ILE A 751 -5.44 -12.41 -7.13
C ILE A 751 -6.43 -12.77 -8.25
N PHE A 752 -5.91 -13.21 -9.40
CA PHE A 752 -6.71 -13.80 -10.47
C PHE A 752 -6.93 -15.30 -10.18
N ILE A 753 -8.06 -15.86 -10.61
CA ILE A 753 -8.38 -17.27 -10.41
C ILE A 753 -8.99 -17.84 -11.70
N HIS A 754 -8.20 -18.62 -12.45
CA HIS A 754 -8.66 -19.36 -13.63
C HIS A 754 -9.02 -20.81 -13.29
N TRP A 755 -10.32 -21.10 -13.28
CA TRP A 755 -10.88 -22.41 -12.94
C TRP A 755 -12.14 -22.72 -13.76
N GLY A 756 -12.26 -23.96 -14.23
CA GLY A 756 -13.39 -24.41 -15.04
C GLY A 756 -13.24 -25.84 -15.53
N ILE A 757 -13.95 -26.22 -16.61
CA ILE A 757 -13.88 -27.58 -17.17
C ILE A 757 -12.44 -27.96 -17.55
N TYR A 758 -11.67 -27.01 -18.10
CA TYR A 758 -10.26 -27.19 -18.48
C TYR A 758 -9.35 -27.62 -17.31
N SER A 759 -9.73 -27.35 -16.06
CA SER A 759 -9.04 -27.85 -14.87
C SER A 759 -9.21 -29.37 -14.65
N VAL A 760 -10.03 -30.06 -15.46
CA VAL A 760 -10.19 -31.52 -15.47
C VAL A 760 -9.10 -32.22 -16.31
N PRO A 761 -8.88 -31.88 -17.60
CA PRO A 761 -7.72 -32.37 -18.32
C PRO A 761 -6.40 -31.77 -17.81
N ALA A 762 -6.41 -30.53 -17.32
CA ALA A 762 -5.31 -29.88 -16.60
C ALA A 762 -3.91 -30.10 -17.23
N TRP A 763 -3.76 -29.85 -18.54
CA TRP A 763 -2.54 -30.20 -19.27
C TRP A 763 -2.32 -29.31 -20.49
N SER A 764 -1.10 -28.83 -20.69
CA SER A 764 -0.65 -28.24 -21.96
C SER A 764 0.88 -28.43 -22.08
N PRO A 765 1.48 -28.50 -23.28
CA PRO A 765 2.94 -28.53 -23.42
C PRO A 765 3.61 -27.29 -22.81
N VAL A 766 4.23 -27.48 -21.64
CA VAL A 766 4.81 -26.42 -20.80
C VAL A 766 5.63 -25.42 -21.62
N GLY A 767 5.22 -24.16 -21.56
CA GLY A 767 5.91 -23.05 -22.20
C GLY A 767 5.73 -22.92 -23.71
N LYS A 768 4.75 -23.61 -24.30
CA LYS A 768 4.25 -23.30 -25.66
C LYS A 768 2.89 -22.60 -25.65
N GLU A 769 2.03 -23.01 -24.72
CA GLU A 769 0.57 -22.97 -24.82
C GLU A 769 -0.01 -23.01 -23.38
N TYR A 770 -1.17 -22.40 -23.16
CA TYR A 770 -1.82 -22.34 -21.84
C TYR A 770 -2.79 -23.52 -21.60
N ALA A 771 -3.01 -23.96 -20.35
CA ALA A 771 -3.84 -25.15 -20.06
C ALA A 771 -5.36 -24.88 -20.07
N GLU A 772 -5.80 -23.66 -19.84
CA GLU A 772 -7.20 -23.24 -19.99
C GLU A 772 -7.64 -23.11 -21.46
N TRP A 773 -6.68 -23.15 -22.39
CA TRP A 773 -6.89 -23.24 -23.83
C TRP A 773 -6.98 -24.69 -24.36
N TYR A 774 -7.12 -25.69 -23.47
CA TYR A 774 -7.14 -27.13 -23.83
C TYR A 774 -8.09 -27.48 -24.99
N TRP A 775 -9.31 -26.93 -25.00
CA TRP A 775 -10.30 -27.25 -26.04
C TRP A 775 -9.86 -26.74 -27.42
N TRP A 776 -9.23 -25.57 -27.48
CA TRP A 776 -8.65 -25.04 -28.71
C TRP A 776 -7.53 -25.96 -29.20
N GLN A 777 -6.55 -26.22 -28.34
CA GLN A 777 -5.35 -27.01 -28.67
C GLN A 777 -5.68 -28.46 -29.05
N MET A 778 -6.64 -29.13 -28.39
CA MET A 778 -7.02 -30.52 -28.73
C MET A 778 -7.64 -30.66 -30.13
N ASN A 779 -8.11 -29.57 -30.74
CA ASN A 779 -8.66 -29.56 -32.11
C ASN A 779 -7.59 -29.33 -33.19
N HIS A 780 -6.35 -28.95 -32.83
CA HIS A 780 -5.29 -28.62 -33.77
C HIS A 780 -4.32 -29.81 -33.99
N PRO A 781 -4.32 -30.49 -35.15
CA PRO A 781 -3.53 -31.72 -35.36
C PRO A 781 -2.00 -31.55 -35.30
N SER A 782 -1.50 -30.31 -35.30
CA SER A 782 -0.09 -29.95 -35.12
C SER A 782 0.30 -29.78 -33.65
N ASP A 783 -0.65 -29.66 -32.74
CA ASP A 783 -0.38 -29.40 -31.33
C ASP A 783 -0.22 -30.70 -30.50
N PRO A 784 0.72 -30.79 -29.54
CA PRO A 784 0.84 -31.93 -28.65
C PRO A 784 -0.44 -32.31 -27.88
N THR A 785 -1.38 -31.40 -27.68
CA THR A 785 -2.66 -31.62 -26.97
C THR A 785 -3.62 -32.49 -27.78
N PHE A 786 -3.69 -32.33 -29.10
CA PHE A 786 -4.42 -33.25 -29.98
C PHE A 786 -3.89 -34.69 -29.85
N ASP A 787 -2.58 -34.85 -29.76
CA ASP A 787 -1.92 -36.15 -29.62
C ASP A 787 -2.04 -36.72 -28.20
N HIS A 788 -1.94 -35.88 -27.16
CA HIS A 788 -2.18 -36.24 -25.77
C HIS A 788 -3.62 -36.72 -25.57
N HIS A 789 -4.60 -35.92 -26.01
CA HIS A 789 -6.02 -36.23 -25.82
C HIS A 789 -6.39 -37.58 -26.47
N ARG A 790 -5.89 -37.81 -27.69
CA ARG A 790 -6.05 -39.08 -28.43
C ARG A 790 -5.50 -40.29 -27.67
N GLN A 791 -4.42 -40.11 -26.91
CA GLN A 791 -3.78 -41.18 -26.12
C GLN A 791 -4.42 -41.37 -24.75
N ARG A 792 -4.85 -40.28 -24.10
CA ARG A 792 -5.30 -40.24 -22.71
C ARG A 792 -6.80 -40.51 -22.53
N TYR A 793 -7.62 -40.11 -23.50
CA TYR A 793 -9.09 -40.19 -23.46
C TYR A 793 -9.66 -40.93 -24.69
N GLY A 794 -8.99 -40.82 -25.85
CA GLY A 794 -9.31 -41.59 -27.05
C GLY A 794 -10.09 -40.81 -28.10
N ARG A 795 -10.10 -41.31 -29.35
CA ARG A 795 -10.67 -40.61 -30.52
C ARG A 795 -12.18 -40.32 -30.45
N GLY A 796 -12.91 -41.01 -29.57
CA GLY A 796 -14.36 -40.86 -29.42
C GLY A 796 -14.79 -39.88 -28.34
N PHE A 797 -13.84 -39.39 -27.53
CA PHE A 797 -14.09 -38.45 -26.43
C PHE A 797 -14.17 -37.02 -27.00
N ALA A 798 -15.07 -36.21 -26.43
CA ALA A 798 -15.24 -34.79 -26.73
C ALA A 798 -14.91 -33.94 -25.49
N TYR A 799 -14.62 -32.65 -25.66
CA TYR A 799 -14.33 -31.77 -24.52
C TYR A 799 -15.48 -31.73 -23.50
N ASP A 800 -16.73 -31.69 -23.97
CA ASP A 800 -17.91 -31.68 -23.11
C ASP A 800 -18.10 -32.98 -22.28
N ASP A 801 -17.44 -34.09 -22.64
CA ASP A 801 -17.42 -35.32 -21.80
C ASP A 801 -16.64 -35.09 -20.48
N PHE A 802 -15.88 -34.00 -20.35
CA PHE A 802 -15.28 -33.57 -19.08
C PHE A 802 -16.29 -32.95 -18.10
N ILE A 803 -17.45 -32.47 -18.55
CA ILE A 803 -18.48 -31.85 -17.67
C ILE A 803 -18.91 -32.80 -16.54
N PRO A 804 -19.36 -34.05 -16.80
CA PRO A 804 -19.67 -35.01 -15.73
C PRO A 804 -18.42 -35.52 -14.96
N MET A 805 -17.21 -35.22 -15.44
CA MET A 805 -15.95 -35.56 -14.75
C MET A 805 -15.45 -34.44 -13.83
N TRP A 806 -16.03 -33.23 -13.87
CA TRP A 806 -15.61 -32.12 -13.02
C TRP A 806 -16.15 -32.29 -11.60
N GLN A 807 -15.28 -32.72 -10.68
CA GLN A 807 -15.65 -33.11 -9.30
C GLN A 807 -15.05 -32.15 -8.24
N PRO A 808 -15.56 -30.90 -8.09
CA PRO A 808 -15.07 -29.89 -7.14
C PRO A 808 -15.43 -30.19 -5.67
N THR A 809 -15.02 -31.36 -5.22
CA THR A 809 -15.33 -31.98 -3.93
C THR A 809 -14.57 -31.40 -2.74
N LEU A 810 -13.53 -30.61 -2.99
CA LEU A 810 -12.69 -29.94 -1.99
C LEU A 810 -12.71 -28.40 -2.13
N PHE A 811 -13.67 -27.84 -2.90
CA PHE A 811 -13.91 -26.40 -2.97
C PHE A 811 -14.72 -25.91 -1.76
N ASP A 812 -14.04 -25.20 -0.85
CA ASP A 812 -14.62 -24.26 0.12
C ASP A 812 -14.12 -22.85 -0.25
N PRO A 813 -15.02 -21.89 -0.55
CA PRO A 813 -14.62 -20.53 -0.94
C PRO A 813 -13.80 -19.81 0.13
N ARG A 814 -13.96 -20.17 1.41
CA ARG A 814 -13.19 -19.55 2.49
C ARG A 814 -11.73 -19.97 2.43
N VAL A 815 -11.42 -21.24 2.13
CA VAL A 815 -10.02 -21.70 2.01
C VAL A 815 -9.27 -20.97 0.88
N TRP A 816 -9.99 -20.52 -0.15
CA TRP A 816 -9.41 -19.62 -1.17
C TRP A 816 -9.25 -18.19 -0.65
N LEU A 817 -10.27 -17.64 0.03
CA LEU A 817 -10.25 -16.27 0.57
C LEU A 817 -9.23 -16.10 1.73
N ASP A 818 -9.06 -17.10 2.59
CA ASP A 818 -8.01 -17.22 3.62
C ASP A 818 -6.63 -17.03 2.98
N LEU A 819 -6.37 -17.70 1.84
CA LEU A 819 -5.10 -17.60 1.13
C LEU A 819 -4.92 -16.25 0.41
N ILE A 820 -5.99 -15.71 -0.16
CA ILE A 820 -5.99 -14.38 -0.81
C ILE A 820 -5.69 -13.30 0.24
N ASP A 821 -6.35 -13.32 1.40
CA ASP A 821 -6.10 -12.40 2.51
C ASP A 821 -4.72 -12.59 3.14
N ALA A 822 -4.26 -13.83 3.31
CA ALA A 822 -2.91 -14.15 3.76
C ALA A 822 -1.84 -13.59 2.82
N SER A 823 -2.12 -13.47 1.51
CA SER A 823 -1.23 -12.83 0.54
C SER A 823 -1.18 -11.30 0.61
N ARG A 824 -2.10 -10.67 1.36
CA ARG A 824 -2.33 -9.22 1.48
C ARG A 824 -2.85 -8.51 0.23
N ALA A 825 -3.28 -9.26 -0.79
CA ALA A 825 -4.07 -8.76 -1.91
C ALA A 825 -5.33 -8.02 -1.41
N LYS A 826 -5.76 -6.98 -2.14
CA LYS A 826 -6.93 -6.16 -1.78
C LYS A 826 -8.18 -6.51 -2.61
N TYR A 827 -8.00 -7.32 -3.64
CA TYR A 827 -9.07 -7.76 -4.55
C TYR A 827 -8.77 -9.13 -5.13
N PHE A 828 -9.80 -9.77 -5.68
CA PHE A 828 -9.65 -10.93 -6.54
C PHE A 828 -10.47 -10.80 -7.82
N VAL A 829 -10.13 -11.57 -8.85
CA VAL A 829 -10.87 -11.68 -10.11
C VAL A 829 -11.09 -13.16 -10.41
N PHE A 830 -12.35 -13.61 -10.43
CA PHE A 830 -12.70 -15.02 -10.65
C PHE A 830 -13.32 -15.26 -12.03
N THR A 831 -12.90 -16.31 -12.75
CA THR A 831 -13.46 -16.69 -14.06
C THR A 831 -14.91 -17.13 -13.98
N SER A 832 -15.85 -16.21 -14.24
CA SER A 832 -17.28 -16.51 -14.30
C SER A 832 -17.68 -17.27 -15.57
N LYS A 833 -16.97 -17.03 -16.68
CA LYS A 833 -17.06 -17.77 -17.95
C LYS A 833 -15.77 -17.57 -18.75
N HIS A 834 -15.18 -18.66 -19.25
CA HIS A 834 -13.98 -18.64 -20.10
C HIS A 834 -14.34 -18.88 -21.58
N HIS A 835 -13.34 -18.94 -22.49
CA HIS A 835 -13.55 -19.10 -23.93
C HIS A 835 -14.28 -20.41 -24.34
N ASP A 836 -14.42 -21.39 -23.44
CA ASP A 836 -15.23 -22.61 -23.64
C ASP A 836 -16.74 -22.40 -23.41
N GLY A 837 -17.14 -21.18 -23.01
CA GLY A 837 -18.52 -20.74 -22.81
C GLY A 837 -19.28 -21.44 -21.69
N PHE A 838 -18.59 -22.15 -20.79
CA PHE A 838 -19.25 -22.74 -19.62
C PHE A 838 -19.34 -21.72 -18.49
N ALA A 839 -20.57 -21.37 -18.09
CA ALA A 839 -20.81 -20.40 -17.03
C ALA A 839 -20.70 -21.05 -15.63
N LEU A 840 -19.94 -20.45 -14.72
CA LEU A 840 -19.78 -20.91 -13.33
C LEU A 840 -20.84 -20.32 -12.37
N PHE A 841 -21.93 -19.78 -12.95
CA PHE A 841 -23.00 -19.04 -12.27
C PHE A 841 -24.40 -19.40 -12.82
N ASP A 842 -25.46 -19.07 -12.09
CA ASP A 842 -26.86 -19.43 -12.40
C ASP A 842 -27.49 -18.56 -13.52
N THR A 843 -26.89 -18.61 -14.71
CA THR A 843 -27.45 -18.00 -15.94
C THR A 843 -28.75 -18.67 -16.39
N LYS A 844 -29.68 -17.87 -16.93
CA LYS A 844 -31.00 -18.30 -17.41
C LYS A 844 -31.13 -18.36 -18.93
N VAL A 845 -30.17 -17.79 -19.66
CA VAL A 845 -30.18 -17.76 -21.13
C VAL A 845 -29.60 -19.01 -21.79
N THR A 846 -28.82 -19.83 -21.06
CA THR A 846 -28.27 -21.12 -21.54
C THR A 846 -28.28 -22.18 -20.44
N ASN A 847 -28.37 -23.46 -20.82
CA ASN A 847 -28.19 -24.57 -19.87
C ASN A 847 -26.72 -25.01 -19.78
N ARG A 848 -25.79 -24.34 -20.49
CA ARG A 848 -24.34 -24.58 -20.40
C ARG A 848 -23.73 -23.89 -19.17
N SER A 849 -24.11 -24.34 -17.97
CA SER A 849 -23.61 -23.79 -16.72
C SER A 849 -23.40 -24.83 -15.62
N SER A 850 -22.56 -24.50 -14.64
CA SER A 850 -22.28 -25.33 -13.46
C SER A 850 -23.49 -25.58 -12.56
N VAL A 851 -24.58 -24.84 -12.78
CA VAL A 851 -25.85 -24.97 -12.04
C VAL A 851 -26.84 -25.88 -12.78
N GLN A 852 -26.98 -25.70 -14.10
CA GLN A 852 -27.89 -26.52 -14.91
C GLN A 852 -27.28 -27.87 -15.29
N MET A 853 -25.96 -28.00 -15.26
CA MET A 853 -25.21 -29.24 -15.44
C MET A 853 -24.46 -29.64 -14.18
N HIS A 854 -23.83 -30.82 -14.19
CA HIS A 854 -22.88 -31.21 -13.15
C HIS A 854 -21.82 -30.10 -12.97
N PRO A 855 -21.52 -29.65 -11.74
CA PRO A 855 -21.87 -30.25 -10.44
C PRO A 855 -23.17 -29.79 -9.77
N HIS A 856 -24.00 -28.97 -10.43
CA HIS A 856 -25.21 -28.32 -9.89
C HIS A 856 -24.94 -27.37 -8.72
N ARG A 857 -23.94 -26.49 -8.88
CA ARG A 857 -23.50 -25.51 -7.88
C ARG A 857 -23.10 -24.19 -8.53
N ASP A 858 -23.43 -23.08 -7.88
CA ASP A 858 -23.05 -21.72 -8.32
C ASP A 858 -21.77 -21.30 -7.58
N PHE A 859 -20.66 -21.23 -8.32
CA PHE A 859 -19.36 -20.95 -7.73
C PHE A 859 -19.09 -19.45 -7.60
N VAL A 860 -19.71 -18.64 -8.47
CA VAL A 860 -19.59 -17.17 -8.41
C VAL A 860 -20.39 -16.64 -7.22
N HIS A 861 -21.59 -17.18 -6.97
CA HIS A 861 -22.40 -16.88 -5.78
C HIS A 861 -21.66 -17.29 -4.50
N ASP A 862 -21.19 -18.53 -4.41
CA ASP A 862 -20.51 -19.03 -3.20
C ASP A 862 -19.28 -18.19 -2.82
N LEU A 863 -18.43 -17.84 -3.80
CA LEU A 863 -17.21 -17.07 -3.55
C LEU A 863 -17.51 -15.60 -3.20
N ILE A 864 -18.45 -14.96 -3.92
CA ILE A 864 -18.81 -13.56 -3.66
C ILE A 864 -19.58 -13.41 -2.34
N THR A 865 -20.48 -14.33 -2.01
CA THR A 865 -21.21 -14.33 -0.73
C THR A 865 -20.26 -14.56 0.45
N ALA A 866 -19.35 -15.55 0.38
CA ALA A 866 -18.35 -15.76 1.42
C ALA A 866 -17.39 -14.57 1.59
N SER A 867 -17.03 -13.89 0.50
CA SER A 867 -16.26 -12.65 0.57
C SER A 867 -17.06 -11.50 1.20
N LYS A 868 -18.33 -11.29 0.83
CA LYS A 868 -19.18 -10.25 1.43
C LYS A 868 -19.43 -10.49 2.93
N GLU A 869 -19.54 -11.75 3.37
CA GLU A 869 -19.82 -12.10 4.77
C GLU A 869 -18.57 -12.08 5.67
N HIS A 870 -17.42 -12.54 5.18
CA HIS A 870 -16.23 -12.77 6.03
C HIS A 870 -15.01 -11.88 5.70
N TYR A 871 -14.94 -11.32 4.49
CA TYR A 871 -13.81 -10.52 4.01
C TYR A 871 -14.28 -9.22 3.34
N PRO A 872 -15.05 -8.36 4.04
CA PRO A 872 -15.69 -7.18 3.44
C PRO A 872 -14.71 -6.13 2.91
N HIS A 873 -13.45 -6.16 3.37
CA HIS A 873 -12.35 -5.35 2.85
C HIS A 873 -11.84 -5.81 1.48
N LEU A 874 -12.06 -7.07 1.10
CA LEU A 874 -11.72 -7.56 -0.24
C LEU A 874 -12.75 -7.11 -1.27
N LYS A 875 -12.24 -6.62 -2.40
CA LYS A 875 -13.02 -6.21 -3.57
C LYS A 875 -13.23 -7.40 -4.51
N ARG A 876 -14.46 -7.56 -4.98
CA ARG A 876 -14.95 -8.78 -5.67
C ARG A 876 -15.04 -8.57 -7.17
N GLY A 877 -13.98 -8.92 -7.90
CA GLY A 877 -13.95 -8.88 -9.36
C GLY A 877 -14.42 -10.19 -10.00
N ILE A 878 -14.96 -10.09 -11.21
CA ILE A 878 -15.28 -11.22 -12.08
C ILE A 878 -14.61 -11.06 -13.44
N TYR A 879 -14.13 -12.16 -13.99
CA TYR A 879 -13.68 -12.26 -15.38
C TYR A 879 -14.79 -12.81 -16.25
N PHE A 880 -14.90 -12.31 -17.48
CA PHE A 880 -15.83 -12.81 -18.48
C PHE A 880 -15.21 -12.77 -19.88
N SER A 881 -15.09 -13.95 -20.50
CA SER A 881 -14.75 -14.08 -21.92
C SER A 881 -15.92 -13.58 -22.78
N LEU A 882 -15.66 -12.57 -23.63
CA LEU A 882 -16.61 -12.12 -24.65
C LEU A 882 -16.77 -13.15 -25.79
N PRO A 883 -15.71 -13.80 -26.30
CA PRO A 883 -15.85 -14.90 -27.26
C PRO A 883 -16.25 -16.23 -26.61
N GLU A 884 -16.89 -17.09 -27.41
CA GLU A 884 -17.08 -18.52 -27.13
C GLU A 884 -16.67 -19.31 -28.39
N TRP A 885 -15.46 -19.87 -28.41
CA TRP A 885 -14.80 -20.36 -29.65
C TRP A 885 -15.61 -21.33 -30.50
N TYR A 886 -16.47 -22.13 -29.84
CA TYR A 886 -17.28 -23.16 -30.47
C TYR A 886 -18.78 -22.98 -30.27
N HIS A 887 -19.26 -21.79 -29.90
CA HIS A 887 -20.69 -21.56 -29.85
C HIS A 887 -21.27 -21.54 -31.29
N PRO A 888 -22.32 -22.30 -31.63
CA PRO A 888 -22.78 -22.49 -33.03
C PRO A 888 -23.19 -21.23 -33.80
N VAL A 889 -23.44 -20.12 -33.09
CA VAL A 889 -23.86 -18.82 -33.62
C VAL A 889 -22.76 -17.74 -33.44
N TYR A 890 -21.62 -18.10 -32.82
CA TYR A 890 -20.48 -17.18 -32.77
C TYR A 890 -19.85 -17.06 -34.15
N ASN A 891 -19.75 -15.83 -34.65
CA ASN A 891 -19.14 -15.52 -35.94
C ASN A 891 -18.58 -14.10 -35.89
N ASP A 892 -17.26 -14.00 -35.75
CA ASP A 892 -16.55 -12.73 -35.65
C ASP A 892 -15.78 -12.46 -36.95
N PRO A 893 -16.07 -11.37 -37.67
CA PRO A 893 -15.43 -11.10 -38.96
C PRO A 893 -13.94 -10.76 -38.84
N ASP A 894 -13.48 -10.32 -37.66
CA ASP A 894 -12.09 -9.91 -37.43
C ASP A 894 -11.21 -11.08 -36.91
N PHE A 895 -11.83 -12.21 -36.53
CA PHE A 895 -11.14 -13.43 -36.06
C PHE A 895 -11.55 -14.66 -36.91
N SER A 896 -11.01 -14.75 -38.12
CA SER A 896 -11.38 -15.73 -39.17
C SER A 896 -11.32 -17.20 -38.79
N ASP A 897 -10.54 -17.55 -37.78
CA ASP A 897 -10.14 -18.94 -37.50
C ASP A 897 -11.03 -19.60 -36.43
N TRP A 898 -11.89 -18.85 -35.74
CA TRP A 898 -12.76 -19.37 -34.68
C TRP A 898 -14.02 -20.00 -35.28
N HIS A 899 -14.04 -21.33 -35.36
CA HIS A 899 -14.96 -22.07 -36.22
C HIS A 899 -16.18 -22.70 -35.51
N GLY A 900 -17.21 -21.89 -35.25
CA GLY A 900 -18.62 -22.30 -35.24
C GLY A 900 -18.98 -23.52 -34.35
N PRO A 901 -19.94 -24.39 -34.75
CA PRO A 901 -20.33 -25.52 -33.92
C PRO A 901 -19.17 -26.54 -33.79
N PRO A 902 -18.95 -27.12 -32.58
CA PRO A 902 -17.77 -27.92 -32.31
C PRO A 902 -17.75 -29.19 -33.17
N PHE A 903 -16.56 -29.71 -33.45
CA PHE A 903 -16.37 -30.96 -34.17
C PHE A 903 -15.44 -31.92 -33.41
N ASN A 904 -15.53 -33.20 -33.72
CA ASN A 904 -14.56 -34.20 -33.28
C ASN A 904 -13.37 -34.20 -34.26
N PRO A 905 -12.15 -33.82 -33.83
CA PRO A 905 -11.04 -33.53 -34.73
C PRO A 905 -10.38 -34.79 -35.33
N TYR A 906 -10.77 -35.98 -34.86
CA TYR A 906 -10.30 -37.27 -35.39
C TYR A 906 -11.24 -37.88 -36.45
N THR A 907 -12.45 -37.33 -36.61
CA THR A 907 -13.48 -37.82 -37.53
C THR A 907 -14.10 -36.74 -38.41
N ASN A 908 -13.79 -35.46 -38.15
CA ASN A 908 -14.31 -34.28 -38.84
C ASN A 908 -15.85 -34.22 -38.90
N ARG A 909 -16.49 -34.65 -37.81
CA ARG A 909 -17.95 -34.60 -37.61
C ARG A 909 -18.30 -33.55 -36.57
N THR A 910 -19.28 -32.71 -36.87
CA THR A 910 -19.91 -31.82 -35.90
C THR A 910 -20.46 -32.63 -34.72
N ILE A 911 -20.26 -32.13 -33.50
CA ILE A 911 -20.78 -32.66 -32.24
C ILE A 911 -21.66 -31.59 -31.57
N PRO A 912 -22.49 -31.93 -30.57
CA PRO A 912 -23.29 -30.93 -29.86
C PRO A 912 -22.41 -29.93 -29.10
N TYR A 913 -22.80 -28.65 -29.11
CA TYR A 913 -22.39 -27.69 -28.08
C TYR A 913 -23.31 -27.90 -26.88
N THR A 914 -22.86 -28.66 -25.88
CA THR A 914 -23.76 -29.24 -24.87
C THR A 914 -24.30 -28.12 -23.96
N GLY A 915 -25.63 -28.10 -23.80
CA GLY A 915 -26.33 -27.11 -22.98
C GLY A 915 -26.80 -25.87 -23.73
N SER A 916 -26.37 -25.68 -24.99
CA SER A 916 -26.79 -24.55 -25.82
C SER A 916 -28.31 -24.47 -25.93
N THR A 917 -28.85 -23.28 -25.68
CA THR A 917 -30.13 -22.85 -26.22
C THR A 917 -29.96 -22.48 -27.69
N PRO A 918 -30.99 -22.66 -28.55
CA PRO A 918 -31.00 -22.08 -29.89
C PRO A 918 -31.23 -20.57 -29.81
N ILE A 919 -30.32 -19.78 -30.39
CA ILE A 919 -30.40 -18.32 -30.51
C ILE A 919 -30.07 -17.89 -31.95
N HIS A 920 -30.23 -16.61 -32.27
CA HIS A 920 -29.93 -16.03 -33.58
C HIS A 920 -28.89 -14.90 -33.51
N ASP A 921 -28.83 -14.17 -32.40
CA ASP A 921 -27.86 -13.13 -32.10
C ASP A 921 -27.08 -13.47 -30.82
N PHE A 922 -25.84 -13.95 -30.98
CA PHE A 922 -24.96 -14.31 -29.87
C PHE A 922 -24.76 -13.17 -28.86
N VAL A 923 -24.69 -11.93 -29.35
CA VAL A 923 -24.38 -10.77 -28.52
C VAL A 923 -25.60 -10.35 -27.71
N ASN A 924 -26.76 -10.24 -28.35
CA ASN A 924 -27.97 -9.69 -27.71
C ASN A 924 -28.86 -10.74 -27.02
N GLU A 925 -28.79 -12.02 -27.40
CA GLU A 925 -29.57 -13.10 -26.76
C GLU A 925 -28.79 -13.90 -25.70
N LEU A 926 -27.45 -13.86 -25.70
CA LEU A 926 -26.60 -14.60 -24.75
C LEU A 926 -25.62 -13.69 -23.99
N GLN A 927 -24.69 -13.02 -24.68
CA GLN A 927 -23.58 -12.29 -24.06
C GLN A 927 -24.06 -11.12 -23.16
N LEU A 928 -24.88 -10.21 -23.71
CA LEU A 928 -25.43 -9.05 -23.00
C LEU A 928 -26.36 -9.45 -21.82
N PRO A 929 -27.30 -10.41 -21.97
CA PRO A 929 -28.07 -10.94 -20.84
C PRO A 929 -27.18 -11.50 -19.72
N GLN A 930 -26.11 -12.25 -20.04
CA GLN A 930 -25.20 -12.77 -19.03
C GLN A 930 -24.47 -11.66 -18.26
N PHE A 931 -24.01 -10.60 -18.93
CA PHE A 931 -23.46 -9.44 -18.23
C PHE A 931 -24.48 -8.82 -17.26
N ARG A 932 -25.76 -8.72 -17.65
CA ARG A 932 -26.83 -8.23 -16.75
C ARG A 932 -27.08 -9.16 -15.56
N GLU A 933 -27.11 -10.47 -15.78
CA GLU A 933 -27.24 -11.45 -14.70
C GLU A 933 -26.09 -11.34 -13.70
N LEU A 934 -24.87 -11.08 -14.17
CA LEU A 934 -23.67 -10.86 -13.35
C LEU A 934 -23.72 -9.54 -12.57
N ILE A 935 -24.08 -8.43 -13.24
CA ILE A 935 -24.25 -7.10 -12.63
C ILE A 935 -25.29 -7.15 -11.50
N HIS A 936 -26.50 -7.63 -11.79
CA HIS A 936 -27.67 -7.44 -10.92
C HIS A 936 -27.82 -8.48 -9.81
N ASN A 937 -27.28 -9.70 -9.95
CA ASN A 937 -27.41 -10.75 -8.93
C ASN A 937 -26.17 -10.93 -8.03
N TYR A 938 -24.98 -10.52 -8.49
CA TYR A 938 -23.71 -10.76 -7.79
C TYR A 938 -23.02 -9.44 -7.39
N GLU A 939 -23.26 -8.38 -8.16
CA GLU A 939 -22.80 -7.01 -7.89
C GLU A 939 -21.26 -6.94 -7.76
N PRO A 940 -20.49 -7.15 -8.84
CA PRO A 940 -19.03 -7.09 -8.81
C PRO A 940 -18.50 -5.68 -8.53
N ASP A 941 -17.26 -5.58 -8.06
CA ASP A 941 -16.47 -4.34 -8.00
C ASP A 941 -15.62 -4.13 -9.27
N ILE A 942 -15.28 -5.21 -9.99
CA ILE A 942 -14.53 -5.19 -11.25
C ILE A 942 -15.20 -6.13 -12.25
N ILE A 943 -15.41 -5.69 -13.48
CA ILE A 943 -15.71 -6.58 -14.61
C ILE A 943 -14.48 -6.59 -15.52
N TRP A 944 -13.79 -7.73 -15.55
CA TRP A 944 -12.58 -7.99 -16.33
C TRP A 944 -12.98 -8.73 -17.61
N CYS A 945 -13.21 -7.97 -18.68
CA CYS A 945 -13.49 -8.49 -20.01
C CYS A 945 -12.25 -9.17 -20.59
N ASP A 946 -12.41 -9.99 -21.63
CA ASP A 946 -11.26 -10.50 -22.37
C ASP A 946 -11.51 -10.65 -23.87
N ILE A 947 -10.43 -10.52 -24.64
CA ILE A 947 -10.33 -10.62 -26.12
C ILE A 947 -11.16 -9.58 -26.91
N GLY A 948 -12.22 -9.00 -26.34
CA GLY A 948 -13.08 -8.01 -26.97
C GLY A 948 -14.09 -8.63 -27.93
N GLY A 949 -13.65 -8.96 -29.14
CA GLY A 949 -14.47 -9.58 -30.20
C GLY A 949 -15.82 -8.88 -30.49
N ILE A 950 -16.75 -9.62 -31.08
CA ILE A 950 -18.15 -9.17 -31.25
C ILE A 950 -18.81 -8.89 -29.89
N ASN A 951 -19.29 -7.67 -29.70
CA ASN A 951 -19.79 -7.19 -28.42
C ASN A 951 -20.90 -6.14 -28.55
N ASN A 952 -21.61 -5.90 -27.44
CA ASN A 952 -22.48 -4.75 -27.25
C ASN A 952 -22.18 -4.09 -25.90
N SER A 953 -20.89 -3.85 -25.65
CA SER A 953 -20.42 -3.55 -24.28
C SER A 953 -20.94 -2.23 -23.74
N SER A 954 -21.19 -1.25 -24.62
CA SER A 954 -21.79 0.03 -24.23
C SER A 954 -23.15 -0.13 -23.53
N MET A 955 -23.93 -1.17 -23.84
CA MET A 955 -25.24 -1.40 -23.22
C MET A 955 -25.18 -2.03 -21.83
N TRP A 956 -24.17 -2.84 -21.50
CA TRP A 956 -24.00 -3.34 -20.13
C TRP A 956 -23.11 -2.43 -19.27
N GLN A 957 -22.15 -1.70 -19.86
CA GLN A 957 -21.33 -0.71 -19.13
C GLN A 957 -22.19 0.41 -18.56
N ALA A 958 -23.14 0.94 -19.35
CA ALA A 958 -24.12 1.91 -18.87
C ALA A 958 -24.98 1.35 -17.71
N ASP A 959 -25.46 0.11 -17.83
CA ASP A 959 -26.24 -0.59 -16.80
C ASP A 959 -25.43 -0.74 -15.51
N TYR A 960 -24.18 -1.22 -15.61
CA TYR A 960 -23.25 -1.45 -14.52
C TYR A 960 -22.91 -0.16 -13.74
N PHE A 961 -22.49 0.90 -14.43
CA PHE A 961 -22.11 2.16 -13.78
C PHE A 961 -23.31 2.83 -13.10
N ASN A 962 -24.49 2.81 -13.73
CA ASN A 962 -25.71 3.36 -13.14
C ASN A 962 -26.20 2.55 -11.94
N GLN A 963 -26.16 1.22 -12.02
CA GLN A 963 -26.51 0.32 -10.91
C GLN A 963 -25.56 0.50 -9.73
N ALA A 964 -24.24 0.55 -9.98
CA ALA A 964 -23.24 0.79 -8.95
C ALA A 964 -23.44 2.15 -8.25
N THR A 965 -23.70 3.22 -9.02
CA THR A 965 -23.97 4.57 -8.47
C THR A 965 -25.21 4.56 -7.58
N GLN A 966 -26.31 3.89 -7.98
CA GLN A 966 -27.52 3.72 -7.16
C GLN A 966 -27.27 2.93 -5.87
N GLN A 967 -26.27 2.05 -5.86
CA GLN A 967 -25.84 1.29 -4.67
C GLN A 967 -24.79 2.04 -3.82
N HIS A 968 -24.46 3.30 -4.13
CA HIS A 968 -23.37 4.08 -3.53
C HIS A 968 -21.97 3.44 -3.68
N ARG A 969 -21.77 2.67 -4.75
CA ARG A 969 -20.54 1.91 -5.04
C ARG A 969 -19.77 2.52 -6.22
N GLN A 970 -18.45 2.46 -6.12
CA GLN A 970 -17.55 2.71 -7.23
C GLN A 970 -16.99 1.38 -7.75
N VAL A 971 -17.01 1.20 -9.06
CA VAL A 971 -16.64 -0.03 -9.78
C VAL A 971 -15.55 0.25 -10.81
N SER A 972 -15.05 -0.77 -11.51
CA SER A 972 -14.01 -0.62 -12.55
C SER A 972 -14.17 -1.62 -13.71
N ILE A 973 -13.67 -1.28 -14.90
CA ILE A 973 -13.58 -2.14 -16.10
C ILE A 973 -12.22 -2.04 -16.82
N ASN A 974 -11.78 -3.15 -17.44
CA ASN A 974 -10.51 -3.20 -18.20
C ASN A 974 -10.67 -2.84 -19.69
N ASP A 975 -9.56 -2.70 -20.41
CA ASP A 975 -9.49 -2.31 -21.83
C ASP A 975 -9.92 -3.39 -22.84
N ARG A 976 -10.11 -4.63 -22.39
CA ARG A 976 -10.48 -5.77 -23.26
C ARG A 976 -11.99 -5.92 -23.50
N CYS A 977 -12.80 -4.92 -23.18
CA CYS A 977 -14.27 -4.96 -23.37
C CYS A 977 -14.75 -4.70 -24.82
N GLY A 978 -13.85 -4.63 -25.81
CA GLY A 978 -14.19 -4.67 -27.25
C GLY A 978 -14.79 -3.40 -27.87
N ASN A 979 -15.23 -2.40 -27.08
CA ASN A 979 -15.70 -1.09 -27.59
C ASN A 979 -14.66 0.04 -27.43
N GLY A 980 -13.49 -0.27 -26.87
CA GLY A 980 -12.44 0.70 -26.56
C GLY A 980 -12.89 1.77 -25.56
N VAL A 981 -13.67 1.35 -24.55
CA VAL A 981 -14.02 2.13 -23.36
C VAL A 981 -13.63 1.31 -22.14
N SER A 982 -12.85 1.90 -21.24
CA SER A 982 -12.32 1.26 -20.05
C SER A 982 -11.87 2.25 -18.99
N ASP A 983 -11.61 1.75 -17.78
CA ASP A 983 -11.01 2.50 -16.70
C ASP A 983 -9.48 2.32 -16.68
N PHE A 984 -8.99 1.11 -16.98
CA PHE A 984 -7.56 0.78 -16.94
C PHE A 984 -7.08 -0.08 -18.12
N THR A 985 -5.79 0.03 -18.43
CA THR A 985 -5.09 -0.78 -19.46
C THR A 985 -4.55 -2.08 -18.89
N THR A 986 -4.50 -3.16 -19.68
CA THR A 986 -3.96 -4.47 -19.26
C THR A 986 -2.67 -4.85 -19.98
N LEU A 987 -1.65 -5.27 -19.22
CA LEU A 987 -0.40 -5.83 -19.73
C LEU A 987 -0.27 -7.29 -19.27
N GLU A 988 -0.17 -8.23 -20.21
CA GLU A 988 -0.16 -9.68 -19.92
C GLU A 988 1.22 -10.27 -20.25
N TYR A 989 1.91 -10.80 -19.24
CA TYR A 989 3.31 -11.28 -19.30
C TYR A 989 4.35 -10.28 -19.88
N GLN A 990 3.96 -9.03 -20.15
CA GLN A 990 4.81 -7.99 -20.70
C GLN A 990 5.49 -7.20 -19.57
N GLN A 991 6.82 -7.22 -19.56
CA GLN A 991 7.61 -6.21 -18.85
C GLN A 991 7.67 -4.93 -19.70
N THR A 992 7.62 -3.77 -19.06
CA THR A 992 7.78 -2.47 -19.72
C THR A 992 8.73 -1.58 -18.93
N SER A 993 9.54 -0.78 -19.63
CA SER A 993 10.27 0.37 -19.08
C SER A 993 9.50 1.69 -19.25
N THR A 994 8.37 1.64 -19.95
CA THR A 994 7.55 2.80 -20.34
C THR A 994 6.10 2.46 -19.99
N PRO A 995 5.67 2.65 -18.74
CA PRO A 995 4.32 2.29 -18.32
C PRO A 995 3.24 3.11 -19.05
N PRO A 996 2.02 2.57 -19.21
CA PRO A 996 0.88 3.30 -19.76
C PRO A 996 0.61 4.63 -19.04
N ALA A 997 0.19 5.64 -19.81
CA ALA A 997 -0.11 6.99 -19.30
C ALA A 997 -1.32 7.04 -18.33
N ARG A 998 -2.29 6.16 -18.57
CA ARG A 998 -3.50 5.94 -17.76
C ARG A 998 -3.25 4.85 -16.71
N SER A 999 -4.11 4.74 -15.71
CA SER A 999 -4.10 3.61 -14.77
C SER A 999 -4.08 2.27 -15.51
N TRP A 1000 -3.29 1.32 -15.02
CA TRP A 1000 -3.02 0.06 -15.71
C TRP A 1000 -2.80 -1.11 -14.75
N GLU A 1001 -2.80 -2.32 -15.28
CA GLU A 1001 -2.68 -3.57 -14.51
C GLU A 1001 -1.79 -4.57 -15.26
N ALA A 1002 -0.75 -5.08 -14.59
CA ALA A 1002 0.01 -6.24 -15.07
C ALA A 1002 -0.64 -7.53 -14.58
N THR A 1003 -0.74 -8.54 -15.45
CA THR A 1003 -1.21 -9.89 -15.09
C THR A 1003 -0.29 -11.00 -15.58
N ILE A 1004 0.00 -11.95 -14.68
CA ILE A 1004 0.81 -13.16 -14.91
C ILE A 1004 0.31 -14.30 -14.02
N GLY A 1005 0.60 -15.56 -14.36
CA GLY A 1005 0.44 -16.71 -13.46
C GLY A 1005 1.62 -16.98 -12.54
N ILE A 1006 1.35 -17.60 -11.39
CA ILE A 1006 2.39 -18.23 -10.54
C ILE A 1006 3.02 -19.45 -11.27
N ASP A 1007 2.22 -20.15 -12.09
CA ASP A 1007 2.78 -20.86 -13.25
C ASP A 1007 3.04 -19.77 -14.33
N PRO A 1008 4.29 -19.44 -14.67
CA PRO A 1008 4.58 -18.37 -15.63
C PRO A 1008 4.24 -18.76 -17.07
N ARG A 1009 3.64 -19.94 -17.31
CA ARG A 1009 3.32 -20.51 -18.62
C ARG A 1009 1.84 -20.87 -18.81
N SER A 1010 0.96 -20.62 -17.84
CA SER A 1010 -0.45 -21.04 -17.89
C SER A 1010 -1.29 -20.31 -16.83
N PHE A 1011 -2.53 -19.93 -17.15
CA PHE A 1011 -3.45 -19.42 -16.12
C PHE A 1011 -4.20 -20.54 -15.40
N GLY A 1012 -4.77 -21.49 -16.14
CA GLY A 1012 -5.36 -22.71 -15.62
C GLY A 1012 -4.30 -23.69 -15.10
N PHE A 1013 -4.70 -24.59 -14.21
CA PHE A 1013 -3.78 -25.58 -13.62
C PHE A 1013 -3.18 -26.52 -14.68
N ASN A 1014 -1.87 -26.48 -14.86
CA ASN A 1014 -1.14 -27.39 -15.74
C ASN A 1014 -0.37 -28.46 -14.95
N GLN A 1015 -0.85 -29.70 -14.92
CA GLN A 1015 -0.18 -30.81 -14.24
C GLN A 1015 1.17 -31.19 -14.87
N ALA A 1016 1.49 -30.68 -16.06
CA ALA A 1016 2.77 -30.89 -16.73
C ALA A 1016 3.88 -29.97 -16.20
N THR A 1017 3.53 -28.82 -15.59
CA THR A 1017 4.51 -27.89 -15.01
C THR A 1017 5.03 -28.47 -13.69
N PRO A 1018 6.35 -28.78 -13.56
CA PRO A 1018 6.89 -29.29 -12.30
C PRO A 1018 7.11 -28.13 -11.30
N PRO A 1019 7.08 -28.39 -9.97
CA PRO A 1019 7.22 -27.36 -8.93
C PRO A 1019 8.40 -26.39 -9.05
N LYS A 1020 9.47 -26.79 -9.75
CA LYS A 1020 10.69 -26.00 -9.99
C LYS A 1020 10.58 -24.96 -11.13
N ASP A 1021 9.56 -25.07 -11.98
CA ASP A 1021 9.37 -24.21 -13.16
C ASP A 1021 8.24 -23.17 -12.95
N TYR A 1022 7.58 -23.22 -11.79
CA TYR A 1022 6.78 -22.12 -11.23
C TYR A 1022 7.67 -20.94 -10.83
N ALA A 1023 7.11 -19.73 -10.80
CA ALA A 1023 7.82 -18.54 -10.37
C ALA A 1023 8.32 -18.65 -8.93
N THR A 1024 9.50 -18.09 -8.64
CA THR A 1024 10.03 -17.99 -7.28
C THR A 1024 9.37 -16.83 -6.53
N SER A 1025 9.35 -16.89 -5.19
CA SER A 1025 8.79 -15.82 -4.36
C SER A 1025 9.53 -14.50 -4.58
N GLU A 1026 10.83 -14.58 -4.84
CA GLU A 1026 11.71 -13.48 -5.27
C GLU A 1026 11.21 -12.83 -6.57
N GLN A 1027 11.03 -13.60 -7.64
CA GLN A 1027 10.52 -13.11 -8.93
C GLN A 1027 9.14 -12.46 -8.82
N LEU A 1028 8.26 -13.02 -7.99
CA LEU A 1028 6.91 -12.48 -7.78
C LEU A 1028 6.93 -11.17 -6.97
N ILE A 1029 7.81 -11.05 -5.97
CA ILE A 1029 8.03 -9.81 -5.22
C ILE A 1029 8.70 -8.75 -6.09
N HIS A 1030 9.63 -9.12 -6.99
CA HIS A 1030 10.23 -8.19 -7.95
C HIS A 1030 9.19 -7.65 -8.93
N ASN A 1031 8.39 -8.53 -9.56
CA ASN A 1031 7.30 -8.13 -10.45
C ASN A 1031 6.27 -7.24 -9.76
N LEU A 1032 5.92 -7.54 -8.50
CA LEU A 1032 5.04 -6.72 -7.65
C LEU A 1032 5.61 -5.31 -7.42
N VAL A 1033 6.88 -5.22 -6.99
CA VAL A 1033 7.57 -3.94 -6.72
C VAL A 1033 7.73 -3.12 -8.01
N ASP A 1034 8.17 -3.73 -9.11
CA ASP A 1034 8.32 -3.06 -10.40
C ASP A 1034 6.97 -2.53 -10.92
N THR A 1035 5.92 -3.35 -10.90
CA THR A 1035 4.57 -2.95 -11.37
C THR A 1035 4.03 -1.76 -10.57
N ILE A 1036 4.06 -1.86 -9.23
CA ILE A 1036 3.49 -0.83 -8.35
C ILE A 1036 4.29 0.47 -8.41
N SER A 1037 5.63 0.39 -8.44
CA SER A 1037 6.48 1.59 -8.57
C SER A 1037 6.47 2.22 -9.96
N MET A 1038 5.94 1.54 -10.97
CA MET A 1038 5.57 2.10 -12.27
C MET A 1038 4.09 2.52 -12.35
N GLY A 1039 3.36 2.55 -11.23
CA GLY A 1039 1.99 3.07 -11.13
C GLY A 1039 0.89 2.11 -11.61
N GLY A 1040 1.22 0.84 -11.82
CA GLY A 1040 0.26 -0.21 -12.16
C GLY A 1040 -0.24 -0.96 -10.92
N ASN A 1041 -1.37 -1.65 -11.07
CA ASN A 1041 -1.74 -2.75 -10.17
C ASN A 1041 -1.13 -4.08 -10.67
N PHE A 1042 -0.85 -5.01 -9.76
CA PHE A 1042 -0.39 -6.36 -10.09
C PHE A 1042 -1.48 -7.40 -9.78
N LEU A 1043 -1.96 -8.10 -10.81
CA LEU A 1043 -3.01 -9.11 -10.72
C LEU A 1043 -2.41 -10.51 -10.96
N LEU A 1044 -2.06 -11.19 -9.87
CA LEU A 1044 -1.34 -12.47 -9.89
C LEU A 1044 -2.30 -13.66 -9.93
N ASN A 1045 -2.17 -14.52 -10.94
CA ASN A 1045 -3.08 -15.64 -11.14
C ASN A 1045 -2.67 -16.93 -10.41
N ILE A 1046 -3.65 -17.56 -9.76
CA ILE A 1046 -3.65 -18.98 -9.38
C ILE A 1046 -4.52 -19.82 -10.32
N GLY A 1047 -4.06 -21.03 -10.60
CA GLY A 1047 -4.83 -22.07 -11.31
C GLY A 1047 -5.15 -23.23 -10.36
N PRO A 1048 -6.38 -23.33 -9.81
CA PRO A 1048 -6.79 -24.46 -8.98
C PRO A 1048 -7.03 -25.73 -9.81
N ALA A 1049 -6.83 -26.90 -9.21
CA ALA A 1049 -7.16 -28.18 -9.83
C ALA A 1049 -8.68 -28.43 -9.84
N ALA A 1050 -9.19 -29.34 -10.70
CA ALA A 1050 -10.63 -29.64 -10.85
C ALA A 1050 -11.39 -29.94 -9.55
N ASN A 1051 -10.71 -30.45 -8.52
CA ASN A 1051 -11.29 -30.75 -7.21
C ASN A 1051 -11.50 -29.51 -6.32
N GLY A 1052 -10.93 -28.36 -6.67
CA GLY A 1052 -10.94 -27.13 -5.87
C GLY A 1052 -9.66 -26.89 -5.05
N THR A 1053 -8.68 -27.81 -5.04
CA THR A 1053 -7.41 -27.58 -4.31
C THR A 1053 -6.45 -26.73 -5.12
N ILE A 1054 -5.87 -25.72 -4.47
CA ILE A 1054 -4.76 -24.92 -5.00
C ILE A 1054 -3.46 -25.72 -4.83
N PHE A 1055 -2.56 -25.67 -5.80
CA PHE A 1055 -1.32 -26.46 -5.78
C PHE A 1055 -0.35 -25.93 -4.70
N PRO A 1056 0.29 -26.79 -3.86
CA PRO A 1056 1.07 -26.32 -2.71
C PRO A 1056 2.15 -25.29 -3.04
N THR A 1057 2.81 -25.40 -4.19
CA THR A 1057 3.79 -24.39 -4.62
C THR A 1057 3.17 -23.00 -4.78
N MET A 1058 1.92 -22.88 -5.25
CA MET A 1058 1.22 -21.59 -5.30
C MET A 1058 0.90 -21.05 -3.90
N VAL A 1059 0.51 -21.96 -2.98
CA VAL A 1059 0.23 -21.63 -1.57
C VAL A 1059 1.48 -21.08 -0.88
N ASP A 1060 2.62 -21.75 -1.04
CA ASP A 1060 3.92 -21.32 -0.51
C ASP A 1060 4.30 -19.91 -1.01
N ARG A 1061 4.10 -19.62 -2.31
CA ARG A 1061 4.42 -18.29 -2.89
C ARG A 1061 3.55 -17.19 -2.33
N LEU A 1062 2.23 -17.42 -2.19
CA LEU A 1062 1.32 -16.43 -1.64
C LEU A 1062 1.59 -16.16 -0.15
N HIS A 1063 1.99 -17.17 0.63
CA HIS A 1063 2.43 -16.97 2.00
C HIS A 1063 3.79 -16.26 2.12
N ASP A 1064 4.79 -16.56 1.26
CA ASP A 1064 6.05 -15.81 1.21
C ASP A 1064 5.81 -14.32 0.85
N MET A 1065 4.97 -14.05 -0.16
CA MET A 1065 4.59 -12.68 -0.56
C MET A 1065 3.87 -11.94 0.57
N GLY A 1066 2.87 -12.56 1.18
CA GLY A 1066 2.15 -11.99 2.32
C GLY A 1066 3.06 -11.69 3.52
N SER A 1067 4.00 -12.60 3.82
CA SER A 1067 4.98 -12.42 4.90
C SER A 1067 5.96 -11.27 4.62
N TRP A 1068 6.32 -11.02 3.36
CA TRP A 1068 7.13 -9.86 2.96
C TRP A 1068 6.30 -8.56 3.00
N LEU A 1069 5.02 -8.61 2.62
CA LEU A 1069 4.10 -7.47 2.68
C LEU A 1069 3.66 -7.10 4.11
N ASP A 1070 3.66 -8.03 5.07
CA ASP A 1070 3.47 -7.73 6.50
C ASP A 1070 4.56 -6.82 7.07
N VAL A 1071 5.73 -6.73 6.42
CA VAL A 1071 6.86 -5.87 6.80
C VAL A 1071 6.96 -4.64 5.89
N ASN A 1072 6.77 -4.82 4.57
CA ASN A 1072 7.09 -3.82 3.55
C ASN A 1072 5.85 -3.19 2.88
N GLY A 1073 4.64 -3.68 3.16
CA GLY A 1073 3.42 -3.27 2.46
C GLY A 1073 3.12 -1.77 2.51
N ALA A 1074 3.51 -1.08 3.59
CA ALA A 1074 3.33 0.38 3.73
C ALA A 1074 4.13 1.21 2.71
N SER A 1075 5.19 0.66 2.09
CA SER A 1075 5.89 1.34 1.00
C SER A 1075 5.27 1.10 -0.39
N LEU A 1076 4.13 0.40 -0.46
CA LEU A 1076 3.45 0.04 -1.71
C LEU A 1076 1.95 0.38 -1.68
N PHE A 1077 1.25 0.08 -0.59
CA PHE A 1077 -0.19 0.36 -0.42
C PHE A 1077 -0.47 1.77 0.10
N ASP A 1078 0.39 2.30 0.97
CA ASP A 1078 0.26 3.63 1.59
C ASP A 1078 1.16 4.70 0.92
N ALA A 1079 1.59 4.40 -0.31
CA ALA A 1079 2.55 5.19 -1.08
C ALA A 1079 2.29 5.11 -2.60
N ASP A 1080 2.71 6.15 -3.32
CA ASP A 1080 2.65 6.26 -4.77
C ASP A 1080 4.04 6.35 -5.41
N PRO A 1081 4.19 6.01 -6.71
CA PRO A 1081 5.42 6.19 -7.48
C PRO A 1081 6.03 7.58 -7.33
N TYR A 1082 7.32 7.65 -6.99
CA TYR A 1082 8.04 8.93 -6.95
C TYR A 1082 8.80 9.22 -8.26
N TRP A 1083 9.47 8.22 -8.82
CA TRP A 1083 9.94 8.22 -10.20
C TRP A 1083 9.63 6.88 -10.86
N LEU A 1084 9.09 6.90 -12.07
CA LEU A 1084 8.82 5.69 -12.87
C LEU A 1084 10.08 5.13 -13.54
N ASP A 1085 11.03 6.01 -13.86
CA ASP A 1085 12.33 5.68 -14.45
C ASP A 1085 13.45 6.26 -13.57
N THR A 1086 14.58 5.57 -13.49
CA THR A 1086 15.70 5.90 -12.61
C THR A 1086 17.03 5.39 -13.15
N GLN A 1087 18.09 6.13 -12.84
CA GLN A 1087 19.47 5.78 -13.18
C GLN A 1087 20.00 4.62 -12.32
N ASP A 1088 19.31 4.28 -11.22
CA ASP A 1088 19.71 3.24 -10.27
C ASP A 1088 19.09 1.89 -10.62
N LYS A 1089 19.90 1.01 -11.22
CA LYS A 1089 19.48 -0.35 -11.60
C LYS A 1089 19.14 -1.17 -10.36
N GLY A 1090 18.02 -1.90 -10.42
CA GLY A 1090 17.54 -2.72 -9.30
C GLY A 1090 17.00 -1.89 -8.13
N VAL A 1091 16.71 -0.60 -8.33
CA VAL A 1091 16.16 0.30 -7.31
C VAL A 1091 14.87 0.95 -7.83
N ARG A 1092 13.92 1.19 -6.92
CA ARG A 1092 12.63 1.86 -7.12
C ARG A 1092 12.35 2.81 -5.97
N TYR A 1093 11.47 3.78 -6.20
CA TYR A 1093 11.27 4.89 -5.27
C TYR A 1093 9.80 5.26 -5.14
N MET A 1094 9.31 5.28 -3.90
CA MET A 1094 7.91 5.54 -3.57
C MET A 1094 7.80 6.68 -2.55
N MET A 1095 6.74 7.48 -2.62
CA MET A 1095 6.42 8.54 -1.68
C MET A 1095 5.15 8.17 -0.93
N GLY A 1096 5.19 8.10 0.40
CA GLY A 1096 3.98 7.89 1.21
C GLY A 1096 2.95 8.99 0.94
N HIS A 1097 1.65 8.68 0.98
CA HIS A 1097 0.59 9.60 0.49
C HIS A 1097 0.65 11.03 1.07
N ASN A 1098 1.07 11.18 2.34
CA ASN A 1098 1.22 12.48 3.02
C ASN A 1098 2.56 13.22 2.71
N ALA A 1099 3.48 12.58 2.00
CA ALA A 1099 4.88 12.97 1.83
C ALA A 1099 5.66 13.14 3.15
N SER A 1100 5.31 12.39 4.19
CA SER A 1100 6.04 12.29 5.47
C SER A 1100 7.05 11.14 5.53
N SER A 1101 7.01 10.23 4.55
CA SER A 1101 7.96 9.12 4.39
C SER A 1101 8.28 8.91 2.92
N PHE A 1102 9.57 8.77 2.62
CA PHE A 1102 10.08 8.42 1.30
C PHE A 1102 10.73 7.04 1.37
N TYR A 1103 10.49 6.18 0.38
CA TYR A 1103 10.93 4.79 0.38
C TYR A 1103 11.86 4.49 -0.79
N ILE A 1104 12.95 3.80 -0.49
CA ILE A 1104 13.92 3.25 -1.44
C ILE A 1104 13.75 1.73 -1.41
N LEU A 1105 13.27 1.15 -2.50
CA LEU A 1105 13.05 -0.28 -2.64
C LEU A 1105 14.14 -0.86 -3.54
N VAL A 1106 14.87 -1.86 -3.06
CA VAL A 1106 15.98 -2.50 -3.77
C VAL A 1106 15.62 -3.96 -4.03
N SER A 1107 15.63 -4.38 -5.31
CA SER A 1107 15.36 -5.76 -5.73
C SER A 1107 16.62 -6.57 -6.03
N ASP A 1108 17.73 -5.91 -6.40
CA ASP A 1108 19.00 -6.58 -6.71
C ASP A 1108 19.97 -6.51 -5.52
N ARG A 1109 20.38 -7.66 -4.95
CA ARG A 1109 21.35 -7.69 -3.83
C ARG A 1109 22.77 -7.27 -4.24
N SER A 1110 23.11 -7.29 -5.53
CA SER A 1110 24.47 -7.00 -6.01
C SER A 1110 24.85 -5.51 -5.93
N VAL A 1111 23.89 -4.61 -5.70
CA VAL A 1111 24.15 -3.17 -5.52
C VAL A 1111 24.79 -2.82 -4.17
N PHE A 1112 24.74 -3.73 -3.19
CA PHE A 1112 25.35 -3.53 -1.87
C PHE A 1112 26.84 -3.88 -1.89
N SER A 1113 27.71 -2.88 -1.81
CA SER A 1113 29.16 -3.06 -1.91
C SER A 1113 29.76 -3.70 -0.65
N SER A 1114 30.06 -5.00 -0.72
CA SER A 1114 30.71 -5.77 0.37
C SER A 1114 32.01 -5.13 0.83
N ASP A 1115 32.79 -4.60 -0.12
CA ASP A 1115 34.19 -4.20 0.07
C ASP A 1115 34.32 -2.93 0.92
N HIS A 1116 33.21 -2.23 1.16
CA HIS A 1116 33.13 -0.99 1.95
C HIS A 1116 32.12 -1.07 3.10
N GLY A 1117 31.70 -2.28 3.51
CA GLY A 1117 30.76 -2.47 4.62
C GLY A 1117 29.28 -2.44 4.17
N ASN A 1118 28.98 -3.12 3.06
CA ASN A 1118 27.63 -3.26 2.48
C ASN A 1118 26.96 -1.93 2.09
N GLN A 1119 27.71 -0.98 1.53
CA GLN A 1119 27.15 0.34 1.19
C GLN A 1119 26.18 0.27 0.00
N LEU A 1120 25.07 1.01 0.07
CA LEU A 1120 24.21 1.31 -1.08
C LEU A 1120 24.58 2.69 -1.62
N SER A 1121 25.08 2.78 -2.86
CA SER A 1121 25.32 4.07 -3.53
C SER A 1121 24.31 4.32 -4.64
N LEU A 1122 23.74 5.52 -4.66
CA LEU A 1122 22.65 5.93 -5.55
C LEU A 1122 23.04 7.20 -6.33
N LEU A 1123 22.70 7.21 -7.61
CA LEU A 1123 22.83 8.34 -8.54
C LEU A 1123 21.61 9.27 -8.48
N THR A 1124 20.41 8.73 -8.22
CA THR A 1124 19.19 9.55 -8.23
C THR A 1124 19.16 10.50 -7.03
N PRO A 1125 18.97 11.83 -7.23
CA PRO A 1125 18.99 12.79 -6.12
C PRO A 1125 17.79 12.60 -5.17
N LEU A 1126 18.05 12.11 -3.95
CA LEU A 1126 17.00 11.81 -2.98
C LEU A 1126 16.37 13.09 -2.39
N PRO A 1127 15.05 13.14 -2.15
CA PRO A 1127 14.35 14.31 -1.63
C PRO A 1127 14.46 14.40 -0.10
N LEU A 1128 15.67 14.40 0.46
CA LEU A 1128 15.89 14.33 1.91
C LEU A 1128 16.37 15.67 2.49
N ARG A 1129 15.86 16.01 3.69
CA ARG A 1129 16.38 17.10 4.53
C ARG A 1129 17.67 16.61 5.20
N ARG A 1130 18.53 17.53 5.68
CA ARG A 1130 19.71 17.15 6.48
C ARG A 1130 19.38 16.50 7.84
N SER A 1131 18.12 16.63 8.28
CA SER A 1131 17.55 16.00 9.47
C SER A 1131 17.00 14.59 9.22
N SER A 1132 16.85 14.17 7.96
CA SER A 1132 16.12 12.96 7.62
C SER A 1132 16.83 11.70 8.11
N THR A 1133 16.08 10.79 8.73
CA THR A 1133 16.60 9.51 9.24
C THR A 1133 16.23 8.38 8.31
N ILE A 1134 17.17 7.48 8.03
CA ILE A 1134 16.97 6.32 7.16
C ILE A 1134 16.97 5.05 8.02
N SER A 1135 16.00 4.18 7.79
CA SER A 1135 15.81 2.91 8.51
C SER A 1135 15.38 1.82 7.53
N ALA A 1136 15.81 0.58 7.72
CA ALA A 1136 15.21 -0.53 6.96
C ALA A 1136 13.82 -0.87 7.54
N LEU A 1137 12.83 -1.14 6.70
CA LEU A 1137 11.54 -1.66 7.19
C LEU A 1137 11.74 -3.03 7.86
N GLY A 1138 10.99 -3.27 8.93
CA GLY A 1138 11.25 -4.38 9.84
C GLY A 1138 12.44 -4.20 10.78
N SER A 1139 13.07 -3.02 10.83
CA SER A 1139 14.19 -2.71 11.72
C SER A 1139 14.05 -1.36 12.43
N THR A 1140 14.54 -1.29 13.67
CA THR A 1140 14.75 -0.05 14.42
C THR A 1140 16.13 0.58 14.18
N THR A 1141 17.01 -0.09 13.43
CA THR A 1141 18.37 0.40 13.14
C THR A 1141 18.30 1.60 12.20
N THR A 1142 18.66 2.78 12.73
CA THR A 1142 18.92 3.97 11.91
C THR A 1142 20.27 3.81 11.21
N LEU A 1143 20.29 3.99 9.89
CA LEU A 1143 21.49 3.88 9.04
C LEU A 1143 22.10 5.27 8.82
N SER A 1144 23.42 5.34 8.81
CA SER A 1144 24.12 6.58 8.48
C SER A 1144 24.11 6.81 6.96
N TRP A 1145 23.95 8.06 6.53
CA TRP A 1145 23.99 8.40 5.12
C TRP A 1145 24.81 9.66 4.87
N THR A 1146 25.38 9.74 3.66
CA THR A 1146 26.27 10.82 3.24
C THR A 1146 26.00 11.18 1.78
N THR A 1147 26.29 12.42 1.42
CA THR A 1147 26.41 12.85 0.02
C THR A 1147 27.84 13.29 -0.26
N TYR A 1148 28.37 12.91 -1.42
CA TYR A 1148 29.67 13.40 -1.88
C TYR A 1148 29.65 13.70 -3.37
N GLN A 1149 30.47 14.64 -3.81
CA GLN A 1149 30.67 14.95 -5.22
C GLN A 1149 31.87 14.18 -5.75
N GLU A 1150 31.67 13.36 -6.77
CA GLU A 1150 32.72 12.55 -7.38
C GLU A 1150 33.70 13.45 -8.16
N THR A 1151 34.95 13.49 -7.72
CA THR A 1151 35.96 14.46 -8.20
C THR A 1151 36.30 14.35 -9.69
N THR A 1152 36.04 13.21 -10.32
CA THR A 1152 36.31 12.93 -11.74
C THR A 1152 35.18 13.34 -12.67
N THR A 1153 33.93 13.40 -12.18
CA THR A 1153 32.72 13.55 -13.01
C THR A 1153 31.84 14.73 -12.60
N GLY A 1154 32.02 15.26 -11.38
CA GLY A 1154 31.17 16.29 -10.80
C GLY A 1154 29.80 15.80 -10.33
N VAL A 1155 29.50 14.50 -10.47
CA VAL A 1155 28.22 13.89 -10.07
C VAL A 1155 28.12 13.82 -8.55
N ILE A 1156 26.96 14.21 -7.99
CA ILE A 1156 26.66 14.02 -6.58
C ILE A 1156 26.09 12.61 -6.39
N ARG A 1157 26.71 11.82 -5.53
CA ARG A 1157 26.22 10.50 -5.11
C ARG A 1157 25.63 10.57 -3.71
N TRP A 1158 24.56 9.82 -3.50
CA TRP A 1158 24.06 9.49 -2.17
C TRP A 1158 24.63 8.12 -1.77
N VAL A 1159 24.96 7.95 -0.49
CA VAL A 1159 25.42 6.67 0.05
C VAL A 1159 24.72 6.40 1.37
N ILE A 1160 24.12 5.23 1.52
CA ILE A 1160 23.74 4.64 2.81
C ILE A 1160 24.90 3.73 3.23
N ASN A 1161 25.51 4.01 4.38
CA ASN A 1161 26.74 3.34 4.84
C ASN A 1161 26.43 2.25 5.88
N ASP A 1162 27.39 1.37 6.09
CA ASP A 1162 27.47 0.44 7.23
C ASP A 1162 26.24 -0.48 7.40
N ILE A 1163 25.60 -0.89 6.31
CA ILE A 1163 24.34 -1.65 6.35
C ILE A 1163 24.60 -3.05 6.96
N PRO A 1164 24.02 -3.40 8.12
CA PRO A 1164 24.30 -4.67 8.78
C PRO A 1164 23.91 -5.86 7.88
N SER A 1165 24.80 -6.83 7.71
CA SER A 1165 24.54 -8.02 6.87
C SER A 1165 23.27 -8.76 7.27
N ALA A 1166 22.91 -8.75 8.57
CA ALA A 1166 21.66 -9.30 9.07
C ALA A 1166 20.42 -8.66 8.42
N LEU A 1167 20.41 -7.35 8.14
CA LEU A 1167 19.30 -6.70 7.42
C LEU A 1167 19.25 -7.11 5.94
N LEU A 1168 20.42 -7.33 5.33
CA LEU A 1168 20.49 -7.88 3.98
C LEU A 1168 20.01 -9.34 3.92
N ASP A 1169 20.22 -10.12 4.98
CA ASP A 1169 19.74 -11.50 5.07
C ASP A 1169 18.24 -11.58 5.43
N HIS A 1170 17.73 -10.67 6.28
CA HIS A 1170 16.32 -10.59 6.65
C HIS A 1170 15.41 -10.12 5.51
N GLY A 1171 15.83 -9.16 4.68
CA GLY A 1171 15.00 -8.67 3.57
C GLY A 1171 14.71 -9.74 2.50
N ARG A 1172 15.61 -10.73 2.38
CA ARG A 1172 15.52 -12.03 1.64
C ARG A 1172 15.24 -11.98 0.12
N TYR A 1173 14.28 -11.17 -0.30
CA TYR A 1173 13.77 -11.06 -1.68
C TYR A 1173 13.93 -9.64 -2.23
N ALA A 1174 13.62 -8.64 -1.40
CA ALA A 1174 13.79 -7.22 -1.69
C ALA A 1174 13.90 -6.42 -0.39
N TRP A 1175 14.66 -5.34 -0.39
CA TRP A 1175 14.97 -4.52 0.79
C TRP A 1175 14.32 -3.16 0.66
N VAL A 1176 13.61 -2.70 1.69
CA VAL A 1176 13.02 -1.37 1.71
C VAL A 1176 13.64 -0.51 2.79
N PHE A 1177 14.16 0.64 2.41
CA PHE A 1177 14.62 1.68 3.32
C PHE A 1177 13.59 2.81 3.38
N ARG A 1178 13.04 3.07 4.57
CA ARG A 1178 12.18 4.22 4.86
C ARG A 1178 13.05 5.38 5.35
N CYS A 1179 12.96 6.47 4.62
CA CYS A 1179 13.51 7.78 4.97
C CYS A 1179 12.38 8.64 5.57
N LEU A 1180 12.47 8.96 6.85
CA LEU A 1180 11.61 9.97 7.50
C LEU A 1180 12.21 11.35 7.23
N MET A 1181 11.42 12.31 6.74
CA MET A 1181 11.95 13.53 6.10
C MET A 1181 12.18 14.70 7.04
#